data_AF-A0A3N5WWF6-F1
#
_entry.id   AF-A0A3N5WWF6-F1
#
_cell.length_a   1.000
_cell.length_b   1.000
_cell.length_c   1.000
_cell.angle_alpha   90.00
_cell.angle_beta   90.00
_cell.angle_gamma   90.00
#
_symmetry.space_group_name_H-M   'P 1'
#
loop_
_entity.id
_entity.type
_entity.pdbx_description
1 polymer ?
#
loop_
_entity_poly.entity_id
_entity_poly.type
_entity_poly.pdbx_seq_one_letter_code
_entity_poly.pdbx_strand_id
1 'polypeptide(L)'
;MNFIGLHCYPEGHPHAEPSVWIGQESDLGDNGSPRFSYPSMWANTQRPGNWGYLPMKTTDFAAGAALLFSEEPYGPEVMVGMMPAPADPAASNLLFDRTGSLLRDAFTFARTLGVKTCLGTETPLTVPRLVRERLEKQGQDPNAPKVIRDLYRGIFKRIKTIHPIDYYWFWTPESWTWDGNKPEQFQATVRDIQAAQEALDSLRNPFTLATSGWVLGPADDRAALDKVLPKSIPMSCINREVGHDIVEPGFASLEGRPKWAIPWMENDPNLVSPQPWVGRMRYDAADARRLGCTGLLGIHWRTKILAANVSALASAAWDQSFAPADWQLTFPPRNGAKEKPGALERGRSMPVEDFYIDFARANFGDSAAEAVGRLFARIDGLKIPEPSDWKEGPGGINSTKVDPSAYRFVAELEALRTKVRGAGNLERFDYWLNTYRYMRALSEVGSLRAELDALMAAIEQEKDPARQREKADQAVAVRVRMARAWEAMMTHLIAATDTPGELGTIANLEQHNRGHLRFLELHDQKLVEVIGKPLPVETALAKDCRGPARLTVPTVRSQLRRGEKLSIRVLAPDRKPAKAVVLYWRPMGQGGFESVPASRLGGAVYRVSLPPASTDIEYYLQAETATGGTLKWPATAPELCQTVIVLPGEKR
;
A
#
# COMPACT_ATOMS: atom_id res chain seq x y z
N MET A 1 2.40 2.97 -17.89
CA MET A 1 3.31 2.94 -16.72
C MET A 1 4.61 2.27 -17.15
N ASN A 2 5.76 2.89 -16.90
CA ASN A 2 7.07 2.39 -17.34
C ASN A 2 8.18 2.63 -16.30
N PHE A 3 7.83 2.79 -15.03
CA PHE A 3 8.77 2.98 -13.92
C PHE A 3 8.20 2.33 -12.64
N ILE A 4 9.05 1.69 -11.84
CA ILE A 4 8.78 1.25 -10.46
C ILE A 4 9.99 1.64 -9.61
N GLY A 5 9.77 2.36 -8.51
CA GLY A 5 10.82 2.73 -7.56
C GLY A 5 10.43 2.32 -6.14
N LEU A 6 11.39 1.81 -5.38
CA LEU A 6 11.22 1.50 -3.96
C LEU A 6 12.06 2.47 -3.10
N HIS A 7 11.43 3.09 -2.11
CA HIS A 7 12.15 3.63 -0.96
C HIS A 7 12.66 2.48 -0.08
N CYS A 8 13.66 2.73 0.77
CA CYS A 8 14.16 1.76 1.74
C CYS A 8 14.65 2.49 3.00
N TYR A 9 14.06 2.16 4.14
CA TYR A 9 14.56 2.60 5.44
C TYR A 9 15.76 1.72 5.86
N PRO A 10 16.97 2.27 6.05
CA PRO A 10 18.17 1.45 6.31
C PRO A 10 18.31 1.00 7.77
N GLU A 11 18.04 1.89 8.72
CA GLU A 11 17.85 1.71 10.16
C GLU A 11 17.20 3.01 10.69
N GLY A 12 16.51 2.97 11.84
CA GLY A 12 15.75 4.11 12.39
C GLY A 12 14.26 3.82 12.41
N HIS A 13 13.42 4.83 12.65
CA HIS A 13 11.96 4.67 12.52
C HIS A 13 11.60 4.44 11.04
N PRO A 14 10.85 3.38 10.67
CA PRO A 14 10.30 2.34 11.54
C PRO A 14 11.33 1.28 11.95
N HIS A 15 11.97 0.64 10.98
CA HIS A 15 12.88 -0.50 11.11
C HIS A 15 13.82 -0.55 9.90
N ALA A 16 14.91 -1.31 10.00
CA ALA A 16 15.74 -1.65 8.85
C ALA A 16 14.98 -2.54 7.85
N GLU A 17 14.99 -2.21 6.56
CA GLU A 17 14.33 -2.96 5.49
C GLU A 17 15.33 -3.73 4.61
N PRO A 18 14.96 -4.93 4.10
CA PRO A 18 15.89 -5.79 3.38
C PRO A 18 16.15 -5.38 1.91
N SER A 19 15.57 -4.28 1.43
CA SER A 19 15.67 -3.85 0.01
C SER A 19 17.06 -3.35 -0.37
N VAL A 20 17.76 -2.67 0.56
CA VAL A 20 19.14 -2.18 0.39
C VAL A 20 19.99 -2.67 1.55
N TRP A 21 21.04 -3.45 1.24
CA TRP A 21 22.03 -3.92 2.20
C TRP A 21 23.19 -2.94 2.29
N ILE A 22 23.63 -2.61 3.51
CA ILE A 22 24.75 -1.71 3.80
C ILE A 22 25.89 -2.47 4.47
N GLY A 23 27.10 -2.39 3.93
CA GLY A 23 28.29 -3.03 4.48
C GLY A 23 29.52 -2.85 3.59
N GLN A 24 30.67 -3.39 4.01
CA GLN A 24 31.92 -3.28 3.26
C GLN A 24 31.99 -4.34 2.14
N GLU A 25 32.79 -4.12 1.09
CA GLU A 25 33.00 -5.15 0.05
C GLU A 25 33.62 -6.46 0.58
N SER A 26 34.32 -6.42 1.71
CA SER A 26 34.85 -7.58 2.45
C SER A 26 33.73 -8.45 3.05
N ASP A 27 32.58 -7.87 3.32
CA ASP A 27 31.38 -8.52 3.86
C ASP A 27 30.53 -9.21 2.78
N LEU A 28 30.98 -9.23 1.51
CA LEU A 28 30.30 -9.90 0.39
C LEU A 28 31.01 -11.19 -0.06
N GLY A 29 30.23 -12.16 -0.51
CA GLY A 29 30.67 -13.24 -1.39
C GLY A 29 30.68 -12.83 -2.86
N ASP A 30 31.33 -13.63 -3.71
CA ASP A 30 31.57 -13.30 -5.13
C ASP A 30 30.28 -13.24 -5.97
N ASN A 31 29.21 -13.90 -5.49
CA ASN A 31 27.86 -13.86 -6.03
C ASN A 31 27.01 -12.68 -5.49
N GLY A 32 27.58 -11.81 -4.65
CA GLY A 32 26.87 -10.71 -3.98
C GLY A 32 26.05 -11.10 -2.74
N SER A 33 26.17 -12.34 -2.24
CA SER A 33 25.56 -12.73 -0.97
C SER A 33 26.30 -12.12 0.22
N PRO A 34 25.60 -11.60 1.24
CA PRO A 34 26.25 -11.04 2.42
C PRO A 34 26.80 -12.16 3.32
N ARG A 35 28.08 -12.05 3.66
CA ARG A 35 28.74 -12.79 4.74
C ARG A 35 28.44 -12.16 6.10
N PHE A 36 28.21 -10.84 6.13
CA PHE A 36 27.75 -10.09 7.30
C PHE A 36 26.60 -9.16 6.95
N SER A 37 25.63 -9.03 7.86
CA SER A 37 24.47 -8.14 7.76
C SER A 37 23.87 -7.87 9.15
N TYR A 38 22.73 -7.19 9.17
CA TYR A 38 21.98 -6.78 10.35
C TYR A 38 20.52 -7.26 10.24
N PRO A 39 19.79 -7.47 11.35
CA PRO A 39 18.38 -7.78 11.31
C PRO A 39 17.59 -6.70 10.55
N SER A 40 16.78 -7.14 9.60
CA SER A 40 15.89 -6.31 8.79
C SER A 40 14.54 -7.00 8.60
N MET A 41 13.49 -6.25 8.26
CA MET A 41 12.15 -6.80 8.07
C MET A 41 11.22 -5.86 7.32
N TRP A 42 10.37 -6.44 6.47
CA TRP A 42 9.17 -5.77 5.96
C TRP A 42 7.97 -5.95 6.92
N ALA A 43 6.86 -5.27 6.62
CA ALA A 43 5.62 -5.36 7.40
C ALA A 43 5.12 -6.82 7.50
N ASN A 44 4.84 -7.26 8.72
CA ASN A 44 4.25 -8.56 9.06
C ASN A 44 3.41 -8.44 10.34
N THR A 45 2.46 -9.35 10.57
CA THR A 45 1.43 -9.17 11.62
C THR A 45 1.96 -9.20 13.06
N GLN A 46 3.20 -9.64 13.28
CA GLN A 46 3.87 -9.58 14.59
C GLN A 46 5.07 -8.62 14.62
N ARG A 47 5.23 -7.75 13.61
CA ARG A 47 6.27 -6.71 13.59
C ARG A 47 6.08 -5.76 14.78
N PRO A 48 7.12 -5.45 15.57
CA PRO A 48 6.98 -4.60 16.75
C PRO A 48 6.61 -3.14 16.41
N GLY A 49 5.44 -2.72 16.89
CA GLY A 49 5.11 -1.40 17.46
C GLY A 49 5.04 -0.17 16.56
N ASN A 50 5.82 -0.10 15.47
CA ASN A 50 5.95 1.14 14.70
C ASN A 50 4.68 1.51 13.94
N TRP A 51 4.41 2.83 13.88
CA TRP A 51 3.19 3.45 13.36
C TRP A 51 1.90 2.93 14.02
N GLY A 52 1.96 2.63 15.32
CA GLY A 52 0.78 2.23 16.09
C GLY A 52 0.22 0.84 15.75
N TYR A 53 0.99 -0.05 15.12
CA TYR A 53 0.56 -1.43 14.86
C TYR A 53 0.94 -2.34 16.04
N LEU A 54 -0.05 -2.84 16.77
CA LEU A 54 0.17 -3.85 17.82
C LEU A 54 0.56 -5.21 17.17
N PRO A 55 1.62 -5.90 17.64
CA PRO A 55 1.88 -7.29 17.24
C PRO A 55 0.69 -8.18 17.58
N MET A 56 0.12 -8.87 16.59
CA MET A 56 -1.09 -9.66 16.76
C MET A 56 -1.05 -10.96 15.97
N LYS A 57 -1.68 -11.98 16.54
CA LYS A 57 -1.90 -13.27 15.90
C LYS A 57 -2.97 -13.15 14.82
N THR A 58 -2.75 -13.74 13.65
CA THR A 58 -3.78 -13.83 12.61
C THR A 58 -4.98 -14.66 13.06
N THR A 59 -4.77 -15.60 14.00
CA THR A 59 -5.85 -16.33 14.70
C THR A 59 -6.67 -15.45 15.66
N ASP A 60 -6.11 -14.34 16.16
CA ASP A 60 -6.81 -13.39 17.03
C ASP A 60 -7.70 -12.41 16.26
N PHE A 61 -7.55 -12.29 14.94
CA PHE A 61 -8.41 -11.44 14.11
C PHE A 61 -9.90 -11.84 14.20
N ALA A 62 -10.82 -10.88 14.06
CA ALA A 62 -12.24 -11.06 14.33
C ALA A 62 -13.11 -11.22 13.06
N ALA A 63 -14.41 -11.49 13.25
CA ALA A 63 -15.45 -11.49 12.21
C ALA A 63 -15.12 -12.36 10.95
N GLY A 64 -14.38 -13.45 11.14
CA GLY A 64 -13.93 -14.33 10.06
C GLY A 64 -12.66 -13.91 9.32
N ALA A 65 -12.07 -12.74 9.63
CA ALA A 65 -10.86 -12.25 8.98
C ALA A 65 -9.66 -13.20 9.14
N ALA A 66 -9.58 -13.93 10.27
CA ALA A 66 -8.60 -14.97 10.52
C ALA A 66 -8.55 -16.07 9.42
N LEU A 67 -9.64 -16.28 8.67
CA LEU A 67 -9.68 -17.25 7.57
C LEU A 67 -8.85 -16.81 6.35
N LEU A 68 -8.50 -15.53 6.22
CA LEU A 68 -7.80 -15.02 5.03
C LEU A 68 -6.27 -15.20 5.09
N PHE A 69 -5.75 -15.72 6.20
CA PHE A 69 -4.33 -15.85 6.45
C PHE A 69 -3.93 -17.33 6.56
N SER A 70 -2.83 -17.69 5.88
CA SER A 70 -2.30 -19.06 5.82
C SER A 70 -1.45 -19.46 7.02
N GLU A 71 -0.92 -18.48 7.74
CA GLU A 71 0.21 -18.62 8.65
C GLU A 71 0.20 -17.53 9.73
N GLU A 72 1.01 -17.74 10.78
CA GLU A 72 1.18 -16.85 11.93
C GLU A 72 2.66 -16.87 12.36
N PRO A 73 3.39 -15.73 12.34
CA PRO A 73 3.02 -14.43 11.78
C PRO A 73 2.75 -14.51 10.26
N TYR A 74 1.99 -13.56 9.72
CA TYR A 74 1.79 -13.43 8.26
C TYR A 74 2.60 -12.25 7.69
N GLY A 75 3.22 -12.44 6.54
CA GLY A 75 4.04 -11.43 5.86
C GLY A 75 4.58 -11.90 4.50
N PRO A 76 5.56 -11.19 3.90
CA PRO A 76 6.12 -11.52 2.59
C PRO A 76 6.85 -12.88 2.56
N GLU A 77 6.72 -13.63 1.45
CA GLU A 77 7.25 -15.01 1.36
C GLU A 77 8.78 -15.11 1.59
N VAL A 78 9.55 -14.06 1.30
CA VAL A 78 11.00 -14.01 1.59
C VAL A 78 11.30 -14.14 3.10
N MET A 79 10.39 -13.72 3.98
CA MET A 79 10.54 -13.78 5.44
C MET A 79 10.06 -15.09 6.07
N VAL A 80 9.58 -16.08 5.30
CA VAL A 80 9.08 -17.35 5.87
C VAL A 80 10.18 -18.07 6.66
N GLY A 81 9.89 -18.37 7.93
CA GLY A 81 10.86 -18.91 8.90
C GLY A 81 11.73 -17.85 9.61
N MET A 82 11.51 -16.55 9.35
CA MET A 82 12.29 -15.42 9.87
C MET A 82 11.40 -14.23 10.27
N MET A 83 10.13 -14.49 10.60
CA MET A 83 9.19 -13.52 11.18
C MET A 83 9.09 -13.71 12.69
N PRO A 84 8.87 -12.65 13.49
CA PRO A 84 8.65 -11.27 13.06
C PRO A 84 9.91 -10.55 12.55
N ALA A 85 11.09 -11.00 12.97
CA ALA A 85 12.40 -10.54 12.51
C ALA A 85 13.40 -11.73 12.50
N PRO A 86 14.51 -11.66 11.74
CA PRO A 86 15.56 -12.68 11.77
C PRO A 86 16.13 -12.89 13.18
N ALA A 87 16.16 -14.14 13.64
CA ALA A 87 16.58 -14.50 15.00
C ALA A 87 18.11 -14.44 15.21
N ASP A 88 18.89 -14.53 14.14
CA ASP A 88 20.35 -14.62 14.18
C ASP A 88 21.02 -13.99 12.93
N PRO A 89 22.36 -13.87 12.88
CA PRO A 89 23.08 -13.28 11.74
C PRO A 89 23.01 -14.10 10.44
N ALA A 90 22.87 -15.43 10.50
CA ALA A 90 22.72 -16.27 9.31
C ALA A 90 21.31 -16.12 8.70
N ALA A 91 20.28 -16.04 9.53
CA ALA A 91 18.93 -15.66 9.11
C ALA A 91 18.90 -14.22 8.53
N SER A 92 19.67 -13.29 9.10
CA SER A 92 19.81 -11.92 8.57
C SER A 92 20.42 -11.92 7.17
N ASN A 93 21.50 -12.66 6.96
CA ASN A 93 22.13 -12.83 5.64
C ASN A 93 21.15 -13.46 4.63
N LEU A 94 20.46 -14.53 5.05
CA LEU A 94 19.48 -15.26 4.23
C LEU A 94 18.30 -14.38 3.80
N LEU A 95 17.82 -13.47 4.65
CA LEU A 95 16.76 -12.53 4.27
C LEU A 95 17.23 -11.58 3.16
N PHE A 96 18.42 -10.98 3.29
CA PHE A 96 18.98 -10.12 2.25
C PHE A 96 19.22 -10.86 0.93
N ASP A 97 19.56 -12.16 0.96
CA ASP A 97 19.69 -13.00 -0.23
C ASP A 97 18.36 -13.37 -0.90
N ARG A 98 17.34 -13.69 -0.10
CA ARG A 98 15.99 -13.96 -0.60
C ARG A 98 15.36 -12.70 -1.21
N THR A 99 15.47 -11.55 -0.53
CA THR A 99 15.00 -10.26 -1.06
C THR A 99 15.81 -9.84 -2.29
N GLY A 100 17.13 -10.01 -2.28
CA GLY A 100 17.97 -9.78 -3.46
C GLY A 100 17.57 -10.64 -4.67
N SER A 101 17.15 -11.88 -4.44
CA SER A 101 16.67 -12.78 -5.48
C SER A 101 15.27 -12.42 -5.99
N LEU A 102 14.35 -12.04 -5.09
CA LEU A 102 13.04 -11.51 -5.45
C LEU A 102 13.15 -10.26 -6.34
N LEU A 103 14.01 -9.31 -5.95
CA LEU A 103 14.26 -8.09 -6.71
C LEU A 103 14.94 -8.38 -8.06
N ARG A 104 15.86 -9.35 -8.13
CA ARG A 104 16.42 -9.82 -9.42
C ARG A 104 15.33 -10.28 -10.37
N ASP A 105 14.47 -11.19 -9.92
CA ASP A 105 13.47 -11.80 -10.79
C ASP A 105 12.41 -10.78 -11.23
N ALA A 106 11.95 -9.93 -10.29
CA ALA A 106 11.01 -8.85 -10.54
C ALA A 106 11.57 -7.78 -11.49
N PHE A 107 12.80 -7.30 -11.29
CA PHE A 107 13.39 -6.25 -12.11
C PHE A 107 13.90 -6.75 -13.46
N THR A 108 14.31 -8.02 -13.56
CA THR A 108 14.59 -8.63 -14.88
C THR A 108 13.31 -8.70 -15.70
N PHE A 109 12.19 -9.13 -15.10
CA PHE A 109 10.89 -9.12 -15.77
C PHE A 109 10.44 -7.69 -16.13
N ALA A 110 10.59 -6.71 -15.24
CA ALA A 110 10.31 -5.31 -15.52
C ALA A 110 11.07 -4.81 -16.77
N ARG A 111 12.37 -5.11 -16.89
CA ARG A 111 13.17 -4.79 -18.09
C ARG A 111 12.64 -5.44 -19.37
N THR A 112 12.14 -6.68 -19.32
CA THR A 112 11.50 -7.32 -20.52
C THR A 112 10.23 -6.61 -20.97
N LEU A 113 9.58 -5.84 -20.09
CA LEU A 113 8.41 -5.01 -20.39
C LEU A 113 8.75 -3.53 -20.68
N GLY A 114 10.05 -3.17 -20.72
CA GLY A 114 10.48 -1.77 -20.85
C GLY A 114 10.23 -0.91 -19.61
N VAL A 115 9.89 -1.53 -18.47
CA VAL A 115 9.66 -0.84 -17.18
C VAL A 115 11.00 -0.58 -16.49
N LYS A 116 11.27 0.70 -16.23
CA LYS A 116 12.44 1.19 -15.49
C LYS A 116 12.34 0.87 -14.01
N THR A 117 13.49 0.64 -13.38
CA THR A 117 13.57 0.14 -12.00
C THR A 117 14.48 0.99 -11.13
N CYS A 118 14.03 1.33 -9.92
CA CYS A 118 14.76 2.18 -8.98
C CYS A 118 14.75 1.61 -7.55
N LEU A 119 15.87 1.75 -6.86
CA LEU A 119 16.04 1.49 -5.43
C LEU A 119 16.76 2.69 -4.80
N GLY A 120 16.76 2.78 -3.47
CA GLY A 120 17.77 3.55 -2.75
C GLY A 120 17.38 3.85 -1.32
N THR A 121 18.06 4.81 -0.72
CA THR A 121 18.00 5.14 0.71
C THR A 121 17.81 6.63 0.91
N GLU A 122 17.53 7.04 2.14
CA GLU A 122 17.71 8.44 2.54
C GLU A 122 19.19 8.84 2.45
N THR A 123 19.42 10.14 2.29
CA THR A 123 20.73 10.80 2.38
C THR A 123 20.65 11.92 3.44
N PRO A 124 21.66 12.12 4.31
CA PRO A 124 22.87 11.32 4.46
C PRO A 124 22.63 9.85 4.84
N LEU A 125 23.57 8.97 4.50
CA LEU A 125 23.42 7.52 4.70
C LEU A 125 23.35 7.16 6.20
N THR A 126 22.17 6.78 6.68
CA THR A 126 22.01 6.20 8.02
C THR A 126 22.61 4.80 8.07
N VAL A 127 23.90 4.72 8.42
CA VAL A 127 24.67 3.48 8.58
C VAL A 127 24.12 2.66 9.77
N PRO A 128 23.66 1.41 9.60
CA PRO A 128 23.04 0.63 10.69
C PRO A 128 23.99 0.30 11.85
N ARG A 129 23.46 0.17 13.07
CA ARG A 129 24.22 0.07 14.33
C ARG A 129 25.26 -1.04 14.31
N LEU A 130 24.89 -2.23 13.86
CA LEU A 130 25.83 -3.37 13.79
C LEU A 130 26.95 -3.13 12.77
N VAL A 131 26.72 -2.31 11.74
CA VAL A 131 27.75 -1.86 10.79
C VAL A 131 28.66 -0.82 11.45
N ARG A 132 28.10 0.16 12.18
CA ARG A 132 28.87 1.15 12.97
C ARG A 132 29.78 0.47 13.99
N GLU A 133 29.24 -0.42 14.80
CA GLU A 133 30.00 -1.21 15.79
C GLU A 133 31.08 -2.11 15.15
N ARG A 134 30.89 -2.55 13.91
CA ARG A 134 31.87 -3.34 13.15
C ARG A 134 33.01 -2.47 12.61
N LEU A 135 32.70 -1.25 12.17
CA LEU A 135 33.67 -0.25 11.72
C LEU A 135 34.55 0.23 12.88
N GLU A 136 33.94 0.55 14.03
CA GLU A 136 34.63 0.95 15.26
C GLU A 136 35.61 -0.13 15.74
N LYS A 137 35.19 -1.41 15.72
CA LYS A 137 36.06 -2.57 16.03
C LYS A 137 37.20 -2.81 15.03
N GLN A 138 37.15 -2.16 13.86
CA GLN A 138 38.25 -2.12 12.87
C GLN A 138 39.11 -0.84 12.98
N GLY A 139 38.86 0.03 13.96
CA GLY A 139 39.55 1.31 14.11
C GLY A 139 39.12 2.39 13.11
N GLN A 140 37.92 2.28 12.55
CA GLN A 140 37.36 3.23 11.58
C GLN A 140 36.25 4.07 12.23
N ASP A 141 36.26 5.39 12.01
CA ASP A 141 35.12 6.26 12.31
C ASP A 141 33.99 6.00 11.29
N PRO A 142 32.79 5.56 11.72
CA PRO A 142 31.66 5.31 10.81
C PRO A 142 31.21 6.53 10.00
N ASN A 143 31.53 7.75 10.45
CA ASN A 143 31.10 9.02 9.87
C ASN A 143 32.15 9.63 8.92
N ALA A 144 33.36 9.06 8.86
CA ALA A 144 34.44 9.60 8.04
C ALA A 144 34.05 9.52 6.54
N PRO A 145 34.27 10.57 5.72
CA PRO A 145 33.83 10.58 4.32
C PRO A 145 34.33 9.39 3.48
N LYS A 146 35.56 8.94 3.74
CA LYS A 146 36.11 7.72 3.11
C LYS A 146 35.30 6.47 3.46
N VAL A 147 34.85 6.34 4.71
CA VAL A 147 34.08 5.18 5.19
C VAL A 147 32.68 5.18 4.58
N ILE A 148 31.99 6.33 4.55
CA ILE A 148 30.70 6.48 3.86
C ILE A 148 30.81 6.12 2.37
N ARG A 149 31.83 6.62 1.67
CA ARG A 149 32.13 6.27 0.28
C ARG A 149 32.39 4.76 0.11
N ASP A 150 33.21 4.17 0.96
CA ASP A 150 33.58 2.76 0.87
C ASP A 150 32.37 1.83 1.21
N LEU A 151 31.43 2.28 2.04
CA LEU A 151 30.12 1.65 2.25
C LEU A 151 29.23 1.77 1.01
N TYR A 152 29.08 2.97 0.41
CA TYR A 152 28.36 3.13 -0.86
C TYR A 152 28.92 2.23 -1.96
N ARG A 153 30.24 2.05 -2.00
CA ARG A 153 30.89 1.12 -2.94
C ARG A 153 30.48 -0.34 -2.68
N GLY A 154 30.36 -0.74 -1.42
CA GLY A 154 29.76 -2.02 -1.02
C GLY A 154 28.31 -2.20 -1.47
N ILE A 155 27.44 -1.21 -1.18
CA ILE A 155 26.04 -1.18 -1.62
C ILE A 155 25.96 -1.37 -3.15
N PHE A 156 26.66 -0.52 -3.90
CA PHE A 156 26.59 -0.49 -5.36
C PHE A 156 27.21 -1.71 -6.03
N LYS A 157 28.31 -2.27 -5.47
CA LYS A 157 28.88 -3.54 -5.93
C LYS A 157 27.91 -4.69 -5.72
N ARG A 158 27.23 -4.76 -4.57
CA ARG A 158 26.20 -5.79 -4.32
C ARG A 158 25.09 -5.66 -5.35
N ILE A 159 24.45 -4.49 -5.45
CA ILE A 159 23.34 -4.20 -6.37
C ILE A 159 23.72 -4.60 -7.81
N LYS A 160 24.86 -4.12 -8.32
CA LYS A 160 25.40 -4.44 -9.65
C LYS A 160 25.53 -5.95 -9.92
N THR A 161 25.83 -6.73 -8.87
CA THR A 161 26.03 -8.19 -8.98
C THR A 161 24.72 -8.95 -8.92
N ILE A 162 23.79 -8.57 -8.04
CA ILE A 162 22.63 -9.42 -7.71
C ILE A 162 21.37 -9.14 -8.52
N HIS A 163 21.09 -7.89 -8.92
CA HIS A 163 19.83 -7.54 -9.58
C HIS A 163 19.92 -6.28 -10.47
N PRO A 164 19.25 -6.26 -11.63
CA PRO A 164 19.24 -5.09 -12.50
C PRO A 164 18.45 -3.93 -11.88
N ILE A 165 19.05 -2.74 -11.82
CA ILE A 165 18.34 -1.47 -11.63
C ILE A 165 18.69 -0.50 -12.77
N ASP A 166 17.85 0.49 -13.04
CA ASP A 166 18.17 1.61 -13.93
C ASP A 166 18.66 2.83 -13.13
N TYR A 167 18.10 3.04 -11.94
CA TYR A 167 18.40 4.19 -11.09
C TYR A 167 18.67 3.79 -9.62
N TYR A 168 19.60 4.49 -8.98
CA TYR A 168 19.68 4.56 -7.51
C TYR A 168 19.29 5.98 -7.09
N TRP A 169 18.22 6.12 -6.30
CA TRP A 169 17.77 7.43 -5.80
C TRP A 169 18.19 7.70 -4.35
N PHE A 170 18.59 8.95 -4.09
CA PHE A 170 18.76 9.46 -2.74
C PHE A 170 17.48 10.19 -2.33
N TRP A 171 16.83 9.75 -1.26
CA TRP A 171 15.70 10.47 -0.67
C TRP A 171 16.22 11.60 0.22
N THR A 172 15.84 12.85 -0.05
CA THR A 172 16.16 14.00 0.80
C THR A 172 15.61 13.79 2.23
N PRO A 173 16.27 14.30 3.28
CA PRO A 173 15.84 14.10 4.66
C PRO A 173 14.37 14.48 4.87
N GLU A 174 13.58 13.58 5.47
CA GLU A 174 12.17 13.86 5.75
C GLU A 174 11.97 15.14 6.59
N SER A 175 12.86 15.41 7.55
CA SER A 175 12.82 16.61 8.38
C SER A 175 12.81 17.93 7.58
N TRP A 176 13.31 17.96 6.34
CA TRP A 176 13.24 19.15 5.47
C TRP A 176 11.82 19.53 5.04
N THR A 177 10.82 18.66 5.26
CA THR A 177 9.40 18.99 5.05
C THR A 177 8.70 19.51 6.30
N TRP A 178 9.09 19.08 7.51
CA TRP A 178 8.39 19.39 8.78
C TRP A 178 9.13 20.41 9.67
N ASP A 179 10.45 20.22 9.83
CA ASP A 179 11.33 21.02 10.69
C ASP A 179 12.17 22.03 9.90
N GLY A 180 12.35 21.79 8.60
CA GLY A 180 13.29 22.53 7.74
C GLY A 180 14.72 21.99 7.85
N ASN A 181 15.70 22.86 7.65
CA ASN A 181 17.11 22.49 7.62
C ASN A 181 18.01 23.61 8.16
N LYS A 182 19.19 23.21 8.62
CA LYS A 182 20.35 24.08 8.85
C LYS A 182 21.34 23.96 7.69
N PRO A 183 22.21 24.96 7.44
CA PRO A 183 23.22 24.90 6.39
C PRO A 183 24.13 23.67 6.49
N GLU A 184 24.47 23.22 7.70
CA GLU A 184 25.34 22.07 7.93
C GLU A 184 24.70 20.75 7.49
N GLN A 185 23.37 20.63 7.57
CA GLN A 185 22.61 19.46 7.14
C GLN A 185 22.52 19.38 5.60
N PHE A 186 22.33 20.52 4.93
CA PHE A 186 22.45 20.60 3.48
C PHE A 186 23.86 20.22 3.02
N GLN A 187 24.90 20.79 3.66
CA GLN A 187 26.30 20.47 3.33
C GLN A 187 26.68 19.01 3.64
N ALA A 188 26.08 18.39 4.67
CA ALA A 188 26.22 16.94 4.91
C ALA A 188 25.60 16.11 3.78
N THR A 189 24.40 16.48 3.34
CA THR A 189 23.69 15.83 2.23
C THR A 189 24.47 15.92 0.92
N VAL A 190 25.04 17.08 0.60
CA VAL A 190 25.88 17.26 -0.60
C VAL A 190 27.14 16.38 -0.55
N ARG A 191 27.83 16.30 0.60
CA ARG A 191 29.01 15.43 0.78
C ARG A 191 28.67 13.94 0.68
N ASP A 192 27.51 13.53 1.17
CA ASP A 192 27.04 12.14 1.12
C ASP A 192 26.74 11.70 -0.33
N ILE A 193 26.03 12.53 -1.10
CA ILE A 193 25.78 12.28 -2.53
C ILE A 193 27.10 12.29 -3.33
N GLN A 194 28.07 13.15 -2.98
CA GLN A 194 29.41 13.15 -3.58
C GLN A 194 30.19 11.87 -3.28
N ALA A 195 30.14 11.37 -2.04
CA ALA A 195 30.73 10.09 -1.67
C ALA A 195 30.08 8.92 -2.43
N ALA A 196 28.77 8.97 -2.67
CA ALA A 196 28.10 7.99 -3.52
C ALA A 196 28.53 8.11 -5.01
N GLN A 197 28.66 9.33 -5.54
CA GLN A 197 29.13 9.57 -6.91
C GLN A 197 30.54 8.96 -7.12
N GLU A 198 31.51 9.27 -6.24
CA GLU A 198 32.86 8.66 -6.28
C GLU A 198 32.81 7.12 -6.24
N ALA A 199 31.96 6.55 -5.38
CA ALA A 199 31.82 5.11 -5.24
C ALA A 199 31.29 4.47 -6.53
N LEU A 200 30.32 5.10 -7.19
CA LEU A 200 29.70 4.61 -8.43
C LEU A 200 30.64 4.73 -9.64
N ASP A 201 31.37 5.84 -9.75
CA ASP A 201 32.40 6.04 -10.78
C ASP A 201 33.49 4.97 -10.67
N SER A 202 33.91 4.62 -9.44
CA SER A 202 34.87 3.51 -9.19
C SER A 202 34.38 2.14 -9.67
N LEU A 203 33.07 1.97 -9.88
CA LEU A 203 32.43 0.76 -10.38
C LEU A 203 32.03 0.87 -11.86
N ARG A 204 32.43 1.95 -12.55
CA ARG A 204 32.11 2.29 -13.95
C ARG A 204 30.61 2.45 -14.21
N ASN A 205 29.91 3.20 -13.36
CA ASN A 205 28.52 3.66 -13.56
C ASN A 205 27.53 2.59 -14.10
N PRO A 206 27.32 1.50 -13.33
CA PRO A 206 26.41 0.40 -13.69
C PRO A 206 24.91 0.77 -13.77
N PHE A 207 24.53 1.93 -13.26
CA PHE A 207 23.19 2.52 -13.25
C PHE A 207 23.33 4.03 -13.08
N THR A 208 22.24 4.79 -13.13
CA THR A 208 22.24 6.26 -12.99
C THR A 208 21.86 6.69 -11.58
N LEU A 209 22.46 7.76 -11.05
CA LEU A 209 22.02 8.37 -9.79
C LEU A 209 20.82 9.31 -10.02
N ALA A 210 19.91 9.40 -9.06
CA ALA A 210 18.78 10.32 -9.03
C ALA A 210 18.59 10.91 -7.62
N THR A 211 17.82 11.99 -7.48
CA THR A 211 17.25 12.39 -6.18
C THR A 211 15.74 12.23 -6.15
N SER A 212 15.21 11.91 -4.98
CA SER A 212 13.81 11.84 -4.63
C SER A 212 13.64 12.45 -3.23
N GLY A 213 12.45 12.37 -2.64
CA GLY A 213 12.23 12.75 -1.25
C GLY A 213 10.90 13.43 -0.99
N TRP A 214 10.68 13.77 0.29
CA TRP A 214 9.55 14.57 0.75
C TRP A 214 9.52 15.99 0.16
N VAL A 215 10.69 16.49 -0.27
CA VAL A 215 10.91 17.82 -0.88
C VAL A 215 12.04 17.75 -1.91
N LEU A 216 12.03 18.66 -2.88
CA LEU A 216 13.03 18.72 -3.96
C LEU A 216 14.44 19.15 -3.50
N GLY A 217 14.49 19.86 -2.37
CA GLY A 217 15.69 20.47 -1.80
C GLY A 217 15.39 21.11 -0.44
N PRO A 218 16.36 21.82 0.16
CA PRO A 218 16.18 22.50 1.45
C PRO A 218 15.09 23.58 1.38
N ALA A 219 14.57 24.01 2.54
CA ALA A 219 13.43 24.91 2.66
C ALA A 219 13.74 26.37 2.26
N ASP A 220 14.99 26.79 2.39
CA ASP A 220 15.47 28.11 1.95
C ASP A 220 15.70 28.19 0.43
N ASP A 221 15.99 27.06 -0.23
CA ASP A 221 16.13 26.96 -1.68
C ASP A 221 15.83 25.54 -2.19
N ARG A 222 14.58 25.31 -2.61
CA ARG A 222 14.12 24.01 -3.14
C ARG A 222 14.88 23.55 -4.40
N ALA A 223 15.62 24.44 -5.07
CA ALA A 223 16.45 24.14 -6.22
C ALA A 223 17.96 24.07 -5.90
N ALA A 224 18.38 24.16 -4.63
CA ALA A 224 19.80 24.25 -4.25
C ALA A 224 20.65 23.07 -4.76
N LEU A 225 20.07 21.87 -4.81
CA LEU A 225 20.75 20.67 -5.34
C LEU A 225 21.08 20.78 -6.83
N ASP A 226 20.36 21.59 -7.61
CA ASP A 226 20.64 21.77 -9.04
C ASP A 226 22.02 22.37 -9.33
N LYS A 227 22.47 23.21 -8.39
CA LYS A 227 23.71 24.00 -8.46
C LYS A 227 24.97 23.16 -8.17
N VAL A 228 24.80 21.97 -7.60
CA VAL A 228 25.89 21.10 -7.14
C VAL A 228 25.88 19.69 -7.75
N LEU A 229 24.71 19.19 -8.20
CA LEU A 229 24.59 17.86 -8.78
C LEU A 229 24.80 17.88 -10.31
N PRO A 230 25.56 16.92 -10.88
CA PRO A 230 25.65 16.73 -12.33
C PRO A 230 24.27 16.71 -13.01
N LYS A 231 24.15 17.37 -14.17
CA LYS A 231 22.87 17.52 -14.91
C LYS A 231 22.33 16.18 -15.47
N SER A 232 23.14 15.13 -15.47
CA SER A 232 22.74 13.75 -15.76
C SER A 232 21.89 13.10 -14.66
N ILE A 233 21.89 13.65 -13.43
CA ILE A 233 21.10 13.14 -12.29
C ILE A 233 19.67 13.69 -12.39
N PRO A 234 18.63 12.84 -12.57
CA PRO A 234 17.24 13.28 -12.48
C PRO A 234 16.90 13.74 -11.07
N MET A 235 16.03 14.75 -10.96
CA MET A 235 15.51 15.21 -9.66
C MET A 235 14.01 14.98 -9.57
N SER A 236 13.55 14.55 -8.40
CA SER A 236 12.15 14.26 -8.10
C SER A 236 11.80 14.55 -6.64
N CYS A 237 10.51 14.70 -6.36
CA CYS A 237 9.96 14.73 -5.00
C CYS A 237 8.46 14.43 -5.04
N ILE A 238 7.91 14.03 -3.90
CA ILE A 238 6.46 13.97 -3.68
C ILE A 238 5.87 15.35 -3.41
N ASN A 239 4.58 15.53 -3.70
CA ASN A 239 3.82 16.66 -3.17
C ASN A 239 3.81 16.57 -1.63
N ARG A 240 3.98 17.69 -0.91
CA ARG A 240 3.91 17.69 0.57
C ARG A 240 2.48 17.50 1.09
N GLU A 241 2.36 17.43 2.41
CA GLU A 241 1.09 17.29 3.15
C GLU A 241 0.21 16.16 2.58
N VAL A 242 0.86 15.01 2.35
CA VAL A 242 0.27 13.76 1.82
C VAL A 242 -0.59 13.96 0.55
N GLY A 243 -0.12 14.81 -0.36
CA GLY A 243 -0.78 15.12 -1.62
C GLY A 243 -1.71 16.33 -1.58
N HIS A 244 -1.93 16.95 -0.42
CA HIS A 244 -2.68 18.20 -0.34
C HIS A 244 -1.88 19.42 -0.81
N ASP A 245 -0.55 19.35 -0.91
CA ASP A 245 0.24 20.39 -1.61
C ASP A 245 0.14 20.27 -3.13
N ILE A 246 0.37 21.39 -3.81
CA ILE A 246 0.58 21.44 -5.26
C ILE A 246 1.88 20.72 -5.64
N VAL A 247 2.15 20.59 -6.95
CA VAL A 247 3.45 20.12 -7.42
C VAL A 247 4.50 21.19 -7.11
N GLU A 248 5.63 20.78 -6.53
CA GLU A 248 6.71 21.65 -6.03
C GLU A 248 7.15 22.71 -7.07
N PRO A 249 6.85 24.01 -6.88
CA PRO A 249 7.17 25.04 -7.86
C PRO A 249 8.66 25.16 -8.19
N GLY A 250 9.54 24.73 -7.27
CA GLY A 250 10.99 24.64 -7.49
C GLY A 250 11.39 23.82 -8.73
N PHE A 251 10.53 22.91 -9.22
CA PHE A 251 10.74 22.23 -10.50
C PHE A 251 10.90 23.20 -11.68
N ALA A 252 10.26 24.37 -11.67
CA ALA A 252 10.40 25.36 -12.74
C ALA A 252 11.82 25.97 -12.80
N SER A 253 12.51 26.07 -11.65
CA SER A 253 13.87 26.63 -11.53
C SER A 253 14.98 25.62 -11.87
N LEU A 254 14.64 24.36 -12.14
CA LEU A 254 15.59 23.32 -12.51
C LEU A 254 15.83 23.29 -14.03
N GLU A 255 17.07 23.53 -14.44
CA GLU A 255 17.50 23.56 -15.85
C GLU A 255 18.30 22.32 -16.27
N GLY A 256 18.16 21.88 -17.52
CA GLY A 256 19.11 20.96 -18.17
C GLY A 256 19.13 19.50 -17.68
N ARG A 257 18.22 19.09 -16.79
CA ARG A 257 18.11 17.71 -16.27
C ARG A 257 16.68 17.15 -16.41
N PRO A 258 16.47 15.82 -16.36
CA PRO A 258 15.14 15.22 -16.25
C PRO A 258 14.51 15.53 -14.88
N LYS A 259 13.19 15.70 -14.86
CA LYS A 259 12.42 16.15 -13.68
C LYS A 259 11.17 15.30 -13.53
N TRP A 260 10.95 14.69 -12.37
CA TRP A 260 9.79 13.82 -12.13
C TRP A 260 8.98 14.28 -10.91
N ALA A 261 7.71 14.66 -11.12
CA ALA A 261 6.80 14.90 -10.00
C ALA A 261 6.23 13.56 -9.50
N ILE A 262 6.02 13.45 -8.18
CA ILE A 262 5.46 12.24 -7.56
C ILE A 262 4.12 12.52 -6.84
N PRO A 263 2.98 12.62 -7.55
CA PRO A 263 1.67 12.78 -6.91
C PRO A 263 1.28 11.59 -6.04
N TRP A 264 0.66 11.89 -4.89
CA TRP A 264 0.08 10.87 -4.01
C TRP A 264 -1.23 10.34 -4.58
N MET A 265 -1.26 9.05 -4.95
CA MET A 265 -2.49 8.39 -5.40
C MET A 265 -3.38 7.96 -4.24
N GLU A 266 -2.85 7.93 -3.01
CA GLU A 266 -3.57 7.82 -1.74
C GLU A 266 -2.75 8.49 -0.64
N ASN A 267 -3.32 8.72 0.54
CA ASN A 267 -2.62 9.28 1.72
C ASN A 267 -2.67 8.34 2.94
N ASP A 268 -1.68 8.46 3.81
CA ASP A 268 -1.53 7.63 5.02
C ASP A 268 -2.65 7.81 6.05
N PRO A 269 -3.14 9.04 6.35
CA PRO A 269 -4.25 9.23 7.28
C PRO A 269 -5.49 8.40 6.92
N ASN A 270 -5.82 8.28 5.62
CA ASN A 270 -6.97 7.54 5.13
C ASN A 270 -6.64 6.14 4.59
N LEU A 271 -5.57 5.48 5.07
CA LEU A 271 -5.11 4.20 4.52
C LEU A 271 -6.11 3.03 4.70
N VAL A 272 -7.09 3.15 5.59
CA VAL A 272 -8.20 2.19 5.67
C VAL A 272 -9.35 2.48 4.70
N SER A 273 -9.44 3.69 4.15
CA SER A 273 -10.61 4.16 3.38
C SER A 273 -10.37 4.16 1.86
N PRO A 274 -11.42 4.07 1.03
CA PRO A 274 -11.36 4.41 -0.40
C PRO A 274 -10.94 5.87 -0.59
N GLN A 275 -10.17 6.15 -1.64
CA GLN A 275 -9.57 7.46 -1.86
C GLN A 275 -9.62 7.89 -3.35
N PRO A 276 -10.78 8.31 -3.88
CA PRO A 276 -10.89 8.81 -5.25
C PRO A 276 -10.23 10.18 -5.39
N TRP A 277 -9.16 10.24 -6.20
CA TRP A 277 -8.34 11.44 -6.41
C TRP A 277 -8.09 11.71 -7.90
N VAL A 278 -8.99 11.28 -8.80
CA VAL A 278 -8.82 11.38 -10.26
C VAL A 278 -8.63 12.82 -10.71
N GLY A 279 -9.43 13.76 -10.19
CA GLY A 279 -9.32 15.17 -10.52
C GLY A 279 -8.02 15.80 -10.02
N ARG A 280 -7.49 15.31 -8.89
CA ARG A 280 -6.17 15.70 -8.36
C ARG A 280 -5.04 15.12 -9.21
N MET A 281 -5.13 13.86 -9.64
CA MET A 281 -4.13 13.25 -10.54
C MET A 281 -4.09 13.95 -11.90
N ARG A 282 -5.25 14.32 -12.44
CA ARG A 282 -5.36 15.13 -13.66
C ARG A 282 -4.78 16.53 -13.48
N TYR A 283 -5.07 17.20 -12.36
CA TYR A 283 -4.47 18.49 -12.01
C TYR A 283 -2.95 18.38 -11.91
N ASP A 284 -2.43 17.47 -11.08
CA ASP A 284 -1.00 17.39 -10.78
C ASP A 284 -0.18 16.99 -12.02
N ALA A 285 -0.75 16.19 -12.92
CA ALA A 285 -0.14 15.87 -14.20
C ALA A 285 0.00 17.09 -15.15
N ALA A 286 -1.01 17.97 -15.18
CA ALA A 286 -0.97 19.20 -15.96
C ALA A 286 -0.02 20.24 -15.31
N ASP A 287 -0.06 20.36 -13.99
CA ASP A 287 0.77 21.30 -13.22
C ASP A 287 2.26 20.92 -13.28
N ALA A 288 2.58 19.63 -13.14
CA ALA A 288 3.94 19.12 -13.35
C ALA A 288 4.45 19.44 -14.76
N ARG A 289 3.64 19.25 -15.80
CA ARG A 289 4.01 19.60 -17.19
C ARG A 289 4.24 21.09 -17.35
N ARG A 290 3.42 21.94 -16.72
CA ARG A 290 3.58 23.41 -16.67
C ARG A 290 4.90 23.82 -16.00
N LEU A 291 5.33 23.09 -14.97
CA LEU A 291 6.63 23.25 -14.31
C LEU A 291 7.81 22.59 -15.08
N GLY A 292 7.54 22.05 -16.27
CA GLY A 292 8.53 21.42 -17.15
C GLY A 292 8.97 20.02 -16.70
N CYS A 293 8.20 19.32 -15.88
CA CYS A 293 8.48 17.93 -15.52
C CYS A 293 8.35 17.01 -16.75
N THR A 294 9.32 16.10 -16.88
CA THR A 294 9.47 15.14 -17.98
C THR A 294 8.98 13.74 -17.61
N GLY A 295 8.38 13.57 -16.44
CA GLY A 295 7.84 12.29 -15.95
C GLY A 295 6.92 12.47 -14.75
N LEU A 296 6.09 11.45 -14.53
CA LEU A 296 5.10 11.36 -13.46
C LEU A 296 5.20 9.99 -12.81
N LEU A 297 5.23 9.95 -11.47
CA LEU A 297 5.25 8.72 -10.68
C LEU A 297 4.11 8.79 -9.65
N GLY A 298 3.33 7.73 -9.48
CA GLY A 298 2.31 7.70 -8.43
C GLY A 298 2.84 7.03 -7.18
N ILE A 299 2.81 7.69 -6.01
CA ILE A 299 3.13 7.04 -4.74
C ILE A 299 1.88 6.41 -4.11
N HIS A 300 2.00 5.15 -3.69
CA HIS A 300 0.90 4.32 -3.17
C HIS A 300 1.35 3.02 -2.51
N TRP A 301 0.50 2.45 -1.65
CA TRP A 301 0.73 1.19 -0.92
C TRP A 301 -0.27 0.10 -1.31
N ARG A 302 -1.53 0.45 -1.57
CA ARG A 302 -2.60 -0.45 -2.02
C ARG A 302 -2.70 -0.46 -3.55
N THR A 303 -3.29 -1.50 -4.14
CA THR A 303 -3.32 -1.69 -5.60
C THR A 303 -4.70 -1.50 -6.21
N LYS A 304 -5.61 -2.48 -6.09
CA LYS A 304 -6.89 -2.48 -6.83
C LYS A 304 -7.81 -1.30 -6.49
N ILE A 305 -7.85 -0.89 -5.22
CA ILE A 305 -8.67 0.23 -4.75
C ILE A 305 -8.26 1.58 -5.37
N LEU A 306 -7.04 1.68 -5.94
CA LEU A 306 -6.53 2.87 -6.59
C LEU A 306 -6.59 2.81 -8.13
N ALA A 307 -7.22 1.78 -8.71
CA ALA A 307 -7.24 1.57 -10.17
C ALA A 307 -7.71 2.82 -10.95
N ALA A 308 -8.65 3.59 -10.39
CA ALA A 308 -9.08 4.87 -10.96
C ALA A 308 -7.94 5.91 -10.98
N ASN A 309 -7.26 6.14 -9.85
CA ASN A 309 -6.18 7.12 -9.73
C ASN A 309 -4.95 6.73 -10.57
N VAL A 310 -4.58 5.44 -10.56
CA VAL A 310 -3.52 4.87 -11.39
C VAL A 310 -3.82 5.06 -12.87
N SER A 311 -5.05 4.75 -13.31
CA SER A 311 -5.46 4.92 -14.72
C SER A 311 -5.54 6.40 -15.11
N ALA A 312 -5.99 7.28 -14.21
CA ALA A 312 -6.06 8.72 -14.45
C ALA A 312 -4.66 9.33 -14.63
N LEU A 313 -3.72 9.03 -13.72
CA LEU A 313 -2.34 9.51 -13.82
C LEU A 313 -1.61 8.92 -15.03
N ALA A 314 -1.83 7.64 -15.35
CA ALA A 314 -1.25 7.00 -16.52
C ALA A 314 -1.83 7.54 -17.85
N SER A 315 -3.12 7.88 -17.89
CA SER A 315 -3.74 8.54 -19.05
C SER A 315 -3.23 9.97 -19.19
N ALA A 316 -3.12 10.72 -18.07
CA ALA A 316 -2.65 12.10 -18.05
C ALA A 316 -1.15 12.25 -18.36
N ALA A 317 -0.39 11.15 -18.40
CA ALA A 317 0.97 11.09 -18.93
C ALA A 317 1.03 10.93 -20.47
N TRP A 318 -0.10 10.67 -21.13
CA TRP A 318 -0.19 10.51 -22.59
C TRP A 318 -1.01 11.62 -23.25
N ASP A 319 -2.17 11.95 -22.68
CA ASP A 319 -3.03 13.04 -23.14
C ASP A 319 -3.54 13.90 -21.97
N GLN A 320 -3.59 15.21 -22.20
CA GLN A 320 -4.05 16.22 -21.23
C GLN A 320 -5.14 17.14 -21.82
N SER A 321 -5.80 16.72 -22.90
CA SER A 321 -6.95 17.42 -23.51
C SER A 321 -8.12 17.73 -22.56
N PHE A 322 -8.18 17.05 -21.41
CA PHE A 322 -9.15 17.35 -20.33
C PHE A 322 -8.91 18.70 -19.64
N ALA A 323 -7.72 19.30 -19.79
CA ALA A 323 -7.36 20.54 -19.13
C ALA A 323 -7.92 21.75 -19.92
N PRO A 324 -8.65 22.69 -19.27
CA PRO A 324 -9.11 23.91 -19.92
C PRO A 324 -7.94 24.72 -20.49
N ALA A 325 -8.09 25.25 -21.70
CA ALA A 325 -7.03 25.99 -22.41
C ALA A 325 -6.63 27.30 -21.70
N ASP A 326 -7.50 27.82 -20.85
CA ASP A 326 -7.36 29.02 -20.02
C ASP A 326 -7.07 28.70 -18.54
N TRP A 327 -6.78 27.44 -18.19
CA TRP A 327 -6.54 27.02 -16.81
C TRP A 327 -5.30 27.72 -16.20
N GLN A 328 -5.56 28.63 -15.25
CA GLN A 328 -4.55 29.45 -14.57
C GLN A 328 -4.60 29.28 -13.03
N LEU A 329 -5.02 28.12 -12.51
CA LEU A 329 -5.05 27.89 -11.06
C LEU A 329 -3.63 27.61 -10.52
N THR A 330 -2.80 28.65 -10.48
CA THR A 330 -1.46 28.63 -9.90
C THR A 330 -1.48 29.22 -8.50
N PHE A 331 -0.74 28.62 -7.57
CA PHE A 331 -0.62 29.08 -6.19
C PHE A 331 0.82 29.53 -5.88
N PRO A 332 1.04 30.45 -4.93
CA PRO A 332 2.38 30.89 -4.55
C PRO A 332 3.17 29.73 -3.90
N PRO A 333 4.51 29.71 -4.02
CA PRO A 333 5.32 28.69 -3.38
C PRO A 333 5.24 28.82 -1.84
N ARG A 334 4.72 27.79 -1.18
CA ARG A 334 4.62 27.67 0.29
C ARG A 334 5.99 27.30 0.91
N ASN A 335 6.96 28.22 0.86
CA ASN A 335 8.37 28.01 1.24
C ASN A 335 8.56 27.49 2.68
N GLY A 336 7.70 27.86 3.62
CA GLY A 336 7.81 27.45 5.01
C GLY A 336 7.54 25.95 5.23
N ALA A 337 8.31 25.32 6.12
CA ALA A 337 8.08 23.93 6.56
C ALA A 337 6.76 23.76 7.36
N LYS A 338 6.20 24.86 7.87
CA LYS A 338 4.93 24.88 8.64
C LYS A 338 3.80 25.63 7.93
N GLU A 339 4.02 26.09 6.71
CA GLU A 339 3.01 26.82 5.94
C GLU A 339 1.94 25.85 5.45
N LYS A 340 0.77 25.85 6.10
CA LYS A 340 -0.33 24.99 5.68
C LYS A 340 -1.03 25.56 4.44
N PRO A 341 -0.86 24.87 3.32
CA PRO A 341 -2.01 25.24 1.55
C PRO A 341 -3.49 25.46 1.88
N GLY A 342 -4.11 26.49 1.31
CA GLY A 342 -5.48 26.89 1.57
C GLY A 342 -6.52 25.88 1.08
N ALA A 343 -7.79 26.12 1.43
CA ALA A 343 -8.90 25.23 1.06
C ALA A 343 -9.00 25.01 -0.47
N LEU A 344 -8.67 26.03 -1.27
CA LEU A 344 -8.67 25.95 -2.73
C LEU A 344 -7.52 25.07 -3.29
N GLU A 345 -6.36 25.05 -2.62
CA GLU A 345 -5.23 24.18 -2.96
C GLU A 345 -5.51 22.72 -2.59
N ARG A 346 -6.10 22.49 -1.40
CA ARG A 346 -6.52 21.15 -0.95
C ARG A 346 -7.63 20.58 -1.85
N GLY A 347 -8.51 21.43 -2.36
CA GLY A 347 -9.62 21.09 -3.26
C GLY A 347 -9.30 21.18 -4.75
N ARG A 348 -8.04 21.40 -5.14
CA ARG A 348 -7.62 21.52 -6.54
C ARG A 348 -8.03 20.29 -7.35
N SER A 349 -8.62 20.51 -8.52
CA SER A 349 -9.22 19.44 -9.33
C SER A 349 -9.38 19.87 -10.80
N MET A 350 -9.52 18.90 -11.68
CA MET A 350 -9.79 19.02 -13.11
C MET A 350 -11.15 18.36 -13.44
N PRO A 351 -11.68 18.51 -14.66
CA PRO A 351 -12.82 17.70 -15.11
C PRO A 351 -12.56 16.20 -14.98
N VAL A 352 -13.58 15.41 -14.59
CA VAL A 352 -13.47 13.95 -14.36
C VAL A 352 -14.65 13.11 -14.86
N GLU A 353 -15.76 13.71 -15.33
CA GLU A 353 -16.95 12.94 -15.72
C GLU A 353 -16.67 12.02 -16.92
N ASP A 354 -15.96 12.53 -17.92
CA ASP A 354 -15.47 11.77 -19.07
C ASP A 354 -14.65 10.53 -18.65
N PHE A 355 -13.68 10.73 -17.74
CA PHE A 355 -12.85 9.64 -17.22
C PHE A 355 -13.69 8.60 -16.48
N TYR A 356 -14.57 9.04 -15.57
CA TYR A 356 -15.33 8.10 -14.75
C TYR A 356 -16.42 7.37 -15.56
N ILE A 357 -16.97 7.97 -16.60
CA ILE A 357 -17.87 7.28 -17.54
C ILE A 357 -17.11 6.21 -18.33
N ASP A 358 -15.90 6.49 -18.81
CA ASP A 358 -15.12 5.47 -19.53
C ASP A 358 -14.57 4.37 -18.61
N PHE A 359 -14.08 4.73 -17.42
CA PHE A 359 -13.72 3.77 -16.38
C PHE A 359 -14.91 2.87 -16.02
N ALA A 360 -16.12 3.43 -15.89
CA ALA A 360 -17.33 2.67 -15.62
C ALA A 360 -17.76 1.80 -16.82
N ARG A 361 -17.55 2.24 -18.06
CA ARG A 361 -17.73 1.41 -19.26
C ARG A 361 -16.80 0.21 -19.25
N ALA A 362 -15.50 0.43 -19.09
CA ALA A 362 -14.48 -0.62 -19.10
C ALA A 362 -14.67 -1.65 -17.97
N ASN A 363 -15.17 -1.22 -16.81
CA ASN A 363 -15.37 -2.12 -15.66
C ASN A 363 -16.76 -2.77 -15.58
N PHE A 364 -17.83 -2.07 -15.99
CA PHE A 364 -19.23 -2.46 -15.71
C PHE A 364 -20.12 -2.59 -16.95
N GLY A 365 -19.64 -2.17 -18.13
CA GLY A 365 -20.38 -2.17 -19.39
C GLY A 365 -21.28 -0.94 -19.61
N ASP A 366 -21.58 -0.64 -20.88
CA ASP A 366 -22.24 0.60 -21.30
C ASP A 366 -23.57 0.89 -20.59
N SER A 367 -24.39 -0.14 -20.32
CA SER A 367 -25.70 0.01 -19.67
C SER A 367 -25.66 0.62 -18.27
N ALA A 368 -24.50 0.59 -17.60
CA ALA A 368 -24.27 1.23 -16.31
C ALA A 368 -23.33 2.45 -16.39
N ALA A 369 -22.51 2.55 -17.45
CA ALA A 369 -21.37 3.46 -17.57
C ALA A 369 -21.68 4.92 -17.22
N GLU A 370 -22.66 5.53 -17.89
CA GLU A 370 -23.00 6.95 -17.72
C GLU A 370 -23.47 7.27 -16.28
N ALA A 371 -24.32 6.42 -15.71
CA ALA A 371 -24.91 6.63 -14.40
C ALA A 371 -23.91 6.39 -13.25
N VAL A 372 -23.07 5.37 -13.38
CA VAL A 372 -22.02 5.07 -12.38
C VAL A 372 -20.87 6.08 -12.49
N GLY A 373 -20.51 6.48 -13.72
CA GLY A 373 -19.47 7.48 -13.97
C GLY A 373 -19.82 8.85 -13.35
N ARG A 374 -21.05 9.34 -13.55
CA ARG A 374 -21.54 10.56 -12.87
C ARG A 374 -21.57 10.41 -11.36
N LEU A 375 -21.92 9.25 -10.83
CA LEU A 375 -21.92 8.99 -9.38
C LEU A 375 -20.50 9.06 -8.80
N PHE A 376 -19.50 8.47 -9.48
CA PHE A 376 -18.10 8.54 -9.07
C PHE A 376 -17.52 9.97 -9.21
N ALA A 377 -17.81 10.68 -10.31
CA ALA A 377 -17.41 12.08 -10.51
C ALA A 377 -17.94 13.05 -9.43
N ARG A 378 -19.14 12.76 -8.89
CA ARG A 378 -19.76 13.48 -7.76
C ARG A 378 -19.06 13.26 -6.42
N ILE A 379 -18.36 12.15 -6.23
CA ILE A 379 -17.64 11.83 -4.97
C ILE A 379 -16.11 11.95 -5.12
N ASP A 380 -15.58 12.40 -6.25
CA ASP A 380 -14.14 12.58 -6.45
C ASP A 380 -13.57 13.74 -5.61
N GLY A 381 -12.41 13.50 -5.00
CA GLY A 381 -11.70 14.44 -4.14
C GLY A 381 -12.38 14.65 -2.78
N LEU A 382 -12.25 15.87 -2.22
CA LEU A 382 -12.82 16.29 -0.92
C LEU A 382 -14.37 16.25 -0.83
N LYS A 383 -15.06 15.67 -1.82
CA LYS A 383 -16.51 15.44 -1.83
C LYS A 383 -16.89 14.14 -1.14
N ILE A 384 -15.94 13.19 -1.02
CA ILE A 384 -16.14 11.96 -0.24
C ILE A 384 -15.89 12.21 1.25
N PRO A 385 -16.64 11.58 2.17
CA PRO A 385 -16.28 11.58 3.58
C PRO A 385 -14.94 10.87 3.84
N GLU A 386 -14.16 11.40 4.79
CA GLU A 386 -12.90 10.81 5.30
C GLU A 386 -13.15 10.22 6.71
N PRO A 387 -13.58 8.94 6.85
CA PRO A 387 -13.94 8.31 8.13
C PRO A 387 -12.71 7.83 8.94
N SER A 388 -11.52 8.26 8.56
CA SER A 388 -10.22 7.85 9.12
C SER A 388 -9.25 9.03 9.14
N ASP A 389 -8.27 9.01 10.04
CA ASP A 389 -7.21 10.03 10.12
C ASP A 389 -5.93 9.44 10.74
N TRP A 390 -4.86 10.22 10.83
CA TRP A 390 -3.62 9.82 11.51
C TRP A 390 -3.77 9.96 13.04
N LYS A 391 -3.75 8.83 13.76
CA LYS A 391 -3.97 8.76 15.22
C LYS A 391 -3.00 7.77 15.85
N GLU A 392 -1.83 8.25 16.26
CA GLU A 392 -0.69 7.41 16.69
C GLU A 392 -0.17 6.46 15.58
N GLY A 393 -0.74 6.56 14.37
CA GLY A 393 -0.51 5.72 13.20
C GLY A 393 -1.51 6.01 12.08
N PRO A 394 -1.34 5.43 10.88
CA PRO A 394 -2.22 5.65 9.74
C PRO A 394 -3.55 4.90 9.85
N GLY A 395 -4.65 5.52 9.42
CA GLY A 395 -5.95 4.86 9.29
C GLY A 395 -6.75 4.68 10.59
N GLY A 396 -6.51 5.51 11.61
CA GLY A 396 -7.28 5.50 12.85
C GLY A 396 -8.71 6.03 12.64
N ILE A 397 -9.73 5.25 13.01
CA ILE A 397 -11.14 5.55 12.74
C ILE A 397 -11.57 6.88 13.40
N ASN A 398 -12.42 7.64 12.71
CA ASN A 398 -12.99 8.88 13.22
C ASN A 398 -14.16 8.64 14.19
N SER A 399 -13.90 8.80 15.49
CA SER A 399 -14.88 8.90 16.58
C SER A 399 -15.72 10.19 16.50
N THR A 400 -16.37 10.41 15.36
CA THR A 400 -17.25 11.56 15.12
C THR A 400 -18.60 11.06 14.60
N LYS A 401 -19.68 11.74 15.00
CA LYS A 401 -21.02 11.46 14.50
C LYS A 401 -21.16 12.08 13.10
N VAL A 402 -21.29 11.23 12.09
CA VAL A 402 -21.47 11.66 10.69
C VAL A 402 -22.94 11.57 10.29
N ASP A 403 -23.40 12.49 9.44
CA ASP A 403 -24.74 12.42 8.84
C ASP A 403 -24.82 11.22 7.87
N PRO A 404 -25.73 10.24 8.07
CA PRO A 404 -25.92 9.13 7.13
C PRO A 404 -26.23 9.58 5.69
N SER A 405 -26.75 10.80 5.49
CA SER A 405 -27.01 11.34 4.15
C SER A 405 -25.74 11.50 3.30
N ALA A 406 -24.57 11.70 3.93
CA ALA A 406 -23.27 11.74 3.25
C ALA A 406 -22.91 10.43 2.54
N TYR A 407 -23.52 9.31 2.94
CA TYR A 407 -23.35 7.99 2.33
C TYR A 407 -24.54 7.58 1.44
N ARG A 408 -25.44 8.50 1.07
CA ARG A 408 -26.59 8.21 0.18
C ARG A 408 -26.15 7.63 -1.17
N PHE A 409 -25.00 8.06 -1.69
CA PHE A 409 -24.42 7.55 -2.93
C PHE A 409 -24.19 6.02 -2.91
N VAL A 410 -24.02 5.39 -1.73
CA VAL A 410 -23.89 3.94 -1.60
C VAL A 410 -25.19 3.23 -1.99
N ALA A 411 -26.34 3.79 -1.61
CA ALA A 411 -27.65 3.26 -1.98
C ALA A 411 -28.01 3.55 -3.46
N GLU A 412 -27.59 4.71 -3.98
CA GLU A 412 -27.68 5.01 -5.42
C GLU A 412 -26.86 4.01 -6.25
N LEU A 413 -25.62 3.72 -5.84
CA LEU A 413 -24.77 2.71 -6.48
C LEU A 413 -25.39 1.32 -6.39
N GLU A 414 -25.93 0.94 -5.23
CA GLU A 414 -26.61 -0.33 -5.04
C GLU A 414 -27.80 -0.52 -6.01
N ALA A 415 -28.61 0.53 -6.24
CA ALA A 415 -29.68 0.50 -7.22
C ALA A 415 -29.17 0.33 -8.66
N LEU A 416 -28.03 0.93 -9.01
CA LEU A 416 -27.40 0.81 -10.33
C LEU A 416 -26.88 -0.61 -10.64
N ARG A 417 -26.68 -1.48 -9.64
CA ARG A 417 -26.33 -2.90 -9.84
C ARG A 417 -27.28 -3.60 -10.82
N THR A 418 -28.56 -3.23 -10.79
CA THR A 418 -29.60 -3.77 -11.68
C THR A 418 -29.41 -3.47 -13.17
N LYS A 419 -28.54 -2.51 -13.52
CA LYS A 419 -28.18 -2.16 -14.91
C LYS A 419 -26.95 -2.89 -15.44
N VAL A 420 -26.11 -3.44 -14.57
CA VAL A 420 -24.87 -4.15 -14.94
C VAL A 420 -25.20 -5.48 -15.61
N ARG A 421 -24.44 -5.87 -16.65
CA ARG A 421 -24.70 -7.07 -17.46
C ARG A 421 -23.45 -7.91 -17.66
N GLY A 422 -23.57 -9.23 -17.52
CA GLY A 422 -22.46 -10.18 -17.59
C GLY A 422 -21.75 -10.38 -16.24
N ALA A 423 -21.31 -11.62 -15.97
CA ALA A 423 -20.80 -12.00 -14.65
C ALA A 423 -19.53 -11.25 -14.24
N GLY A 424 -18.55 -11.10 -15.14
CA GLY A 424 -17.31 -10.36 -14.84
C GLY A 424 -17.50 -8.85 -14.62
N ASN A 425 -18.52 -8.25 -15.25
CA ASN A 425 -18.91 -6.86 -14.97
C ASN A 425 -19.56 -6.75 -13.58
N LEU A 426 -20.41 -7.71 -13.20
CA LEU A 426 -21.01 -7.78 -11.87
C LEU A 426 -19.96 -8.03 -10.78
N GLU A 427 -18.97 -8.90 -11.00
CA GLU A 427 -17.84 -9.15 -10.09
C GLU A 427 -17.01 -7.87 -9.86
N ARG A 428 -16.66 -7.15 -10.92
CA ARG A 428 -15.98 -5.84 -10.82
C ARG A 428 -16.85 -4.79 -10.13
N PHE A 429 -18.15 -4.76 -10.39
CA PHE A 429 -19.08 -3.82 -9.77
C PHE A 429 -19.25 -4.08 -8.27
N ASP A 430 -19.41 -5.34 -7.88
CA ASP A 430 -19.62 -5.75 -6.49
C ASP A 430 -18.38 -5.52 -5.62
N TYR A 431 -17.17 -5.55 -6.20
CA TYR A 431 -15.96 -5.05 -5.53
C TYR A 431 -16.14 -3.58 -5.08
N TRP A 432 -16.49 -2.67 -5.99
CA TRP A 432 -16.68 -1.25 -5.65
C TRP A 432 -17.88 -1.02 -4.72
N LEU A 433 -19.00 -1.71 -4.95
CA LEU A 433 -20.17 -1.63 -4.07
C LEU A 433 -19.85 -2.07 -2.64
N ASN A 434 -19.14 -3.19 -2.46
CA ASN A 434 -18.75 -3.67 -1.12
C ASN A 434 -17.68 -2.77 -0.48
N THR A 435 -16.75 -2.23 -1.26
CA THR A 435 -15.77 -1.22 -0.82
C THR A 435 -16.44 0.04 -0.25
N TYR A 436 -17.49 0.57 -0.91
CA TYR A 436 -18.22 1.74 -0.41
C TYR A 436 -19.23 1.41 0.71
N ARG A 437 -19.83 0.19 0.72
CA ARG A 437 -20.61 -0.30 1.87
C ARG A 437 -19.74 -0.45 3.13
N TYR A 438 -18.50 -0.94 2.98
CA TYR A 438 -17.50 -1.00 4.03
C TYR A 438 -17.17 0.41 4.56
N MET A 439 -16.88 1.38 3.68
CA MET A 439 -16.60 2.76 4.08
C MET A 439 -17.74 3.40 4.89
N ARG A 440 -19.01 3.13 4.51
CA ARG A 440 -20.18 3.55 5.30
C ARG A 440 -20.22 2.89 6.69
N ALA A 441 -19.99 1.58 6.78
CA ALA A 441 -20.00 0.84 8.04
C ALA A 441 -18.83 1.24 8.97
N LEU A 442 -17.67 1.60 8.40
CA LEU A 442 -16.52 2.18 9.12
C LEU A 442 -16.93 3.49 9.82
N SER A 443 -17.69 4.34 9.14
CA SER A 443 -18.24 5.59 9.69
C SER A 443 -19.36 5.39 10.71
N GLU A 444 -20.11 4.28 10.62
CA GLU A 444 -21.11 3.87 11.61
C GLU A 444 -20.45 3.42 12.91
N VAL A 445 -19.38 2.61 12.81
CA VAL A 445 -18.50 2.24 13.94
C VAL A 445 -17.92 3.49 14.61
N GLY A 446 -17.44 4.46 13.82
CA GLY A 446 -16.97 5.76 14.32
C GLY A 446 -18.05 6.59 15.03
N SER A 447 -19.26 6.65 14.47
CA SER A 447 -20.39 7.38 15.05
C SER A 447 -20.89 6.75 16.36
N LEU A 448 -20.94 5.41 16.43
CA LEU A 448 -21.26 4.67 17.65
C LEU A 448 -20.20 4.85 18.74
N ARG A 449 -18.92 4.93 18.35
CA ARG A 449 -17.83 5.24 19.29
C ARG A 449 -17.97 6.65 19.88
N ALA A 450 -18.33 7.65 19.07
CA ALA A 450 -18.60 9.01 19.54
C ALA A 450 -19.77 9.06 20.55
N GLU A 451 -20.81 8.25 20.34
CA GLU A 451 -21.93 8.11 21.27
C GLU A 451 -21.51 7.46 22.60
N LEU A 452 -20.63 6.45 22.55
CA LEU A 452 -20.06 5.83 23.75
C LEU A 452 -19.17 6.82 24.52
N ASP A 453 -18.24 7.52 23.83
CA ASP A 453 -17.37 8.53 24.46
C ASP A 453 -18.18 9.63 25.17
N ALA A 454 -19.28 10.09 24.56
CA ALA A 454 -20.19 11.07 25.17
C ALA A 454 -20.95 10.53 26.39
N LEU A 455 -21.38 9.26 26.36
CA LEU A 455 -22.01 8.62 27.52
C LEU A 455 -21.02 8.43 28.68
N MET A 456 -19.77 8.06 28.39
CA MET A 456 -18.72 7.94 29.42
C MET A 456 -18.42 9.28 30.10
N ALA A 457 -18.31 10.37 29.33
CA ALA A 457 -18.17 11.71 29.90
C ALA A 457 -19.38 12.11 30.79
N ALA A 458 -20.60 11.69 30.42
CA ALA A 458 -21.79 11.92 31.23
C ALA A 458 -21.89 11.02 32.48
N ILE A 459 -21.30 9.83 32.47
CA ILE A 459 -21.16 8.93 33.64
C ILE A 459 -20.20 9.54 34.68
N GLU A 460 -19.10 10.15 34.23
CA GLU A 460 -18.09 10.77 35.10
C GLU A 460 -18.56 12.09 35.74
N GLN A 461 -19.51 12.79 35.11
CA GLN A 461 -20.09 14.03 35.63
C GLN A 461 -21.33 13.80 36.51
N GLU A 462 -21.99 12.65 36.39
CA GLU A 462 -23.16 12.29 37.19
C GLU A 462 -22.76 11.92 38.63
N LYS A 463 -23.55 12.41 39.60
CA LYS A 463 -23.29 12.25 41.04
C LYS A 463 -24.35 11.38 41.74
N ASP A 464 -25.51 11.20 41.10
CA ASP A 464 -26.53 10.26 41.55
C ASP A 464 -26.16 8.83 41.11
N PRO A 465 -25.93 7.87 42.04
CA PRO A 465 -25.49 6.52 41.66
C PRO A 465 -26.51 5.74 40.81
N ALA A 466 -27.81 6.02 40.93
CA ALA A 466 -28.83 5.35 40.14
C ALA A 466 -28.85 5.87 38.69
N ARG A 467 -28.71 7.19 38.50
CA ARG A 467 -28.56 7.79 37.16
C ARG A 467 -27.22 7.46 36.52
N GLN A 468 -26.14 7.43 37.30
CA GLN A 468 -24.83 7.00 36.82
C GLN A 468 -24.90 5.56 36.30
N ARG A 469 -25.62 4.69 37.02
CA ARG A 469 -25.92 3.33 36.58
C ARG A 469 -26.79 3.28 35.32
N GLU A 470 -27.88 4.04 35.27
CA GLU A 470 -28.76 4.11 34.07
C GLU A 470 -27.95 4.46 32.81
N LYS A 471 -27.08 5.48 32.91
CA LYS A 471 -26.16 5.88 31.82
C LYS A 471 -25.15 4.78 31.48
N ALA A 472 -24.65 4.04 32.46
CA ALA A 472 -23.72 2.93 32.23
C ALA A 472 -24.37 1.73 31.54
N ASP A 473 -25.61 1.36 31.90
CA ASP A 473 -26.37 0.32 31.20
C ASP A 473 -26.74 0.78 29.76
N GLN A 474 -27.00 2.08 29.53
CA GLN A 474 -27.10 2.66 28.17
C GLN A 474 -25.78 2.55 27.39
N ALA A 475 -24.64 2.90 28.01
CA ALA A 475 -23.32 2.81 27.39
C ALA A 475 -22.95 1.36 27.00
N VAL A 476 -23.34 0.37 27.81
CA VAL A 476 -23.21 -1.05 27.45
C VAL A 476 -24.03 -1.41 26.22
N ALA A 477 -25.26 -0.89 26.08
CA ALA A 477 -26.05 -1.09 24.87
C ALA A 477 -25.35 -0.50 23.62
N VAL A 478 -24.72 0.68 23.73
CA VAL A 478 -23.89 1.25 22.64
C VAL A 478 -22.69 0.34 22.33
N ARG A 479 -21.99 -0.13 23.35
CA ARG A 479 -20.81 -1.01 23.24
C ARG A 479 -21.14 -2.39 22.61
N VAL A 480 -22.35 -2.90 22.82
CA VAL A 480 -22.90 -4.08 22.11
C VAL A 480 -23.14 -3.76 20.63
N ARG A 481 -23.79 -2.63 20.31
CA ARG A 481 -24.00 -2.20 18.90
C ARG A 481 -22.66 -2.02 18.17
N MET A 482 -21.65 -1.44 18.82
CA MET A 482 -20.30 -1.30 18.24
C MET A 482 -19.68 -2.65 17.83
N ALA A 483 -19.86 -3.70 18.64
CA ALA A 483 -19.39 -5.05 18.30
C ALA A 483 -20.08 -5.60 17.03
N ARG A 484 -21.40 -5.41 16.91
CA ARG A 484 -22.17 -5.85 15.73
C ARG A 484 -21.86 -5.00 14.48
N ALA A 485 -21.63 -3.70 14.65
CA ALA A 485 -21.23 -2.80 13.57
C ALA A 485 -19.82 -3.13 13.04
N TRP A 486 -18.87 -3.49 13.92
CA TRP A 486 -17.55 -3.99 13.53
C TRP A 486 -17.66 -5.27 12.69
N GLU A 487 -18.51 -6.22 13.10
CA GLU A 487 -18.76 -7.45 12.34
C GLU A 487 -19.39 -7.18 10.95
N ALA A 488 -20.30 -6.21 10.84
CA ALA A 488 -20.88 -5.80 9.56
C ALA A 488 -19.85 -5.10 8.65
N MET A 489 -19.04 -4.20 9.22
CA MET A 489 -17.92 -3.53 8.55
C MET A 489 -16.91 -4.55 8.00
N MET A 490 -16.44 -5.47 8.84
CA MET A 490 -15.52 -6.53 8.43
C MET A 490 -16.16 -7.48 7.42
N THR A 491 -17.46 -7.77 7.52
CA THR A 491 -18.20 -8.56 6.50
C THR A 491 -18.15 -7.89 5.13
N HIS A 492 -18.30 -6.56 5.04
CA HIS A 492 -18.16 -5.84 3.78
C HIS A 492 -16.71 -5.79 3.27
N LEU A 493 -15.72 -5.63 4.14
CA LEU A 493 -14.30 -5.64 3.76
C LEU A 493 -13.83 -7.02 3.28
N ILE A 494 -14.26 -8.10 3.94
CA ILE A 494 -14.03 -9.48 3.48
C ILE A 494 -14.76 -9.74 2.15
N ALA A 495 -15.91 -9.09 1.91
CA ALA A 495 -16.61 -9.15 0.62
C ALA A 495 -15.94 -8.31 -0.50
N ALA A 496 -15.10 -7.33 -0.14
CA ALA A 496 -14.30 -6.54 -1.07
C ALA A 496 -12.86 -7.06 -1.27
N THR A 497 -12.33 -7.88 -0.35
CA THR A 497 -10.92 -8.34 -0.35
C THR A 497 -10.54 -9.03 -1.66
N ASP A 498 -9.60 -8.47 -2.42
CA ASP A 498 -9.27 -9.01 -3.75
C ASP A 498 -7.76 -9.09 -4.02
N THR A 499 -6.96 -8.37 -3.23
CA THR A 499 -5.51 -8.28 -3.34
C THR A 499 -4.86 -8.29 -1.94
N PRO A 500 -3.52 -8.39 -1.83
CA PRO A 500 -2.82 -8.16 -0.57
C PRO A 500 -3.07 -6.76 0.03
N GLY A 501 -3.54 -5.78 -0.76
CA GLY A 501 -3.87 -4.44 -0.26
C GLY A 501 -5.02 -4.46 0.75
N GLU A 502 -6.12 -5.17 0.45
CA GLU A 502 -7.23 -5.31 1.40
C GLU A 502 -6.86 -6.19 2.60
N LEU A 503 -5.96 -7.17 2.44
CA LEU A 503 -5.39 -7.90 3.60
C LEU A 503 -4.58 -6.97 4.52
N GLY A 504 -3.88 -5.99 3.95
CA GLY A 504 -3.22 -4.91 4.70
C GLY A 504 -4.20 -4.00 5.44
N THR A 505 -5.32 -3.63 4.81
CA THR A 505 -6.41 -2.89 5.47
C THR A 505 -7.03 -3.69 6.63
N ILE A 506 -7.27 -4.99 6.45
CA ILE A 506 -7.72 -5.89 7.52
C ILE A 506 -6.71 -5.93 8.68
N ALA A 507 -5.41 -6.07 8.37
CA ALA A 507 -4.35 -6.07 9.37
C ALA A 507 -4.26 -4.74 10.13
N ASN A 508 -4.46 -3.59 9.47
CA ASN A 508 -4.55 -2.29 10.14
C ASN A 508 -5.76 -2.24 11.11
N LEU A 509 -6.96 -2.60 10.66
CA LEU A 509 -8.15 -2.54 11.53
C LEU A 509 -8.00 -3.41 12.78
N GLU A 510 -7.41 -4.60 12.64
CA GLU A 510 -7.18 -5.50 13.78
C GLU A 510 -6.01 -5.05 14.67
N GLN A 511 -4.84 -4.71 14.10
CA GLN A 511 -3.62 -4.37 14.86
C GLN A 511 -3.61 -2.93 15.39
N HIS A 512 -3.98 -1.96 14.57
CA HIS A 512 -3.94 -0.54 14.90
C HIS A 512 -5.22 -0.11 15.60
N ASN A 513 -6.38 -0.27 14.96
CA ASN A 513 -7.64 0.22 15.52
C ASN A 513 -8.13 -0.63 16.71
N ARG A 514 -8.33 -1.94 16.54
CA ARG A 514 -8.81 -2.80 17.64
C ARG A 514 -7.72 -3.06 18.69
N GLY A 515 -6.49 -3.34 18.26
CA GLY A 515 -5.35 -3.60 19.14
C GLY A 515 -4.83 -2.35 19.86
N HIS A 516 -4.05 -1.53 19.17
CA HIS A 516 -3.32 -0.40 19.76
C HIS A 516 -4.23 0.71 20.30
N LEU A 517 -5.14 1.25 19.47
CA LEU A 517 -6.09 2.30 19.86
C LEU A 517 -7.23 1.79 20.77
N ARG A 518 -7.29 0.48 21.03
CA ARG A 518 -8.34 -0.21 21.79
C ARG A 518 -9.75 0.26 21.40
N PHE A 519 -10.01 0.46 20.10
CA PHE A 519 -11.11 1.32 19.64
C PHE A 519 -12.49 0.87 20.15
N LEU A 520 -12.70 -0.43 20.33
CA LEU A 520 -13.91 -0.99 20.95
C LEU A 520 -13.84 -1.05 22.48
N GLU A 521 -12.69 -1.44 23.04
CA GLU A 521 -12.53 -1.94 24.41
C GLU A 521 -12.01 -0.90 25.42
N LEU A 522 -11.71 0.34 24.98
CA LEU A 522 -11.08 1.38 25.80
C LEU A 522 -11.77 1.60 27.16
N HIS A 523 -13.12 1.62 27.14
CA HIS A 523 -13.96 1.94 28.30
C HIS A 523 -14.44 0.72 29.08
N ASP A 524 -14.15 -0.50 28.61
CA ASP A 524 -14.80 -1.72 29.12
C ASP A 524 -14.51 -1.96 30.61
N GLN A 525 -13.31 -1.62 31.09
CA GLN A 525 -12.97 -1.67 32.51
C GLN A 525 -13.79 -0.67 33.33
N LYS A 526 -13.83 0.60 32.91
CA LYS A 526 -14.56 1.67 33.61
C LYS A 526 -16.07 1.39 33.68
N LEU A 527 -16.61 0.74 32.65
CA LEU A 527 -17.98 0.23 32.66
C LEU A 527 -18.16 -0.90 33.68
N VAL A 528 -17.28 -1.90 33.73
CA VAL A 528 -17.35 -2.98 34.75
C VAL A 528 -17.27 -2.43 36.19
N GLU A 529 -16.43 -1.42 36.43
CA GLU A 529 -16.30 -0.74 37.73
C GLU A 529 -17.61 -0.06 38.16
N VAL A 530 -18.25 0.71 37.28
CA VAL A 530 -19.54 1.39 37.57
C VAL A 530 -20.73 0.41 37.64
N ILE A 531 -20.66 -0.69 36.88
CA ILE A 531 -21.77 -1.65 36.74
C ILE A 531 -21.68 -2.80 37.77
N GLY A 532 -20.51 -3.01 38.39
CA GLY A 532 -20.30 -3.98 39.48
C GLY A 532 -20.45 -5.45 39.05
N LYS A 533 -20.44 -5.73 37.74
CA LYS A 533 -20.50 -7.07 37.14
C LYS A 533 -19.79 -7.06 35.77
N PRO A 534 -19.38 -8.22 35.23
CA PRO A 534 -18.85 -8.32 33.88
C PRO A 534 -19.81 -7.77 32.82
N LEU A 535 -19.24 -7.34 31.68
CA LEU A 535 -20.03 -6.96 30.50
C LEU A 535 -20.79 -8.17 29.91
N PRO A 536 -21.93 -7.95 29.23
CA PRO A 536 -22.64 -9.00 28.50
C PRO A 536 -21.76 -9.63 27.41
N VAL A 537 -21.95 -10.92 27.13
CA VAL A 537 -21.16 -11.65 26.10
C VAL A 537 -21.33 -11.04 24.70
N GLU A 538 -22.43 -10.31 24.48
CA GLU A 538 -22.76 -9.57 23.27
C GLU A 538 -21.83 -8.36 23.01
N THR A 539 -20.92 -8.00 23.91
CA THR A 539 -19.85 -7.03 23.61
C THR A 539 -18.64 -7.68 22.92
N ALA A 540 -18.49 -9.01 22.98
CA ALA A 540 -17.39 -9.72 22.35
C ALA A 540 -17.61 -9.87 20.84
N LEU A 541 -16.54 -9.69 20.05
CA LEU A 541 -16.57 -9.97 18.62
C LEU A 541 -16.60 -11.47 18.36
N ALA A 542 -17.47 -11.89 17.45
CA ALA A 542 -17.53 -13.25 17.00
C ALA A 542 -16.40 -13.58 16.01
N LYS A 543 -16.12 -14.87 15.86
CA LYS A 543 -15.04 -15.40 15.00
C LYS A 543 -15.54 -15.92 13.65
N ASP A 544 -16.86 -16.04 13.45
CA ASP A 544 -17.45 -16.58 12.23
C ASP A 544 -17.45 -15.57 11.07
N CYS A 545 -17.17 -16.05 9.85
CA CYS A 545 -17.29 -15.24 8.64
C CYS A 545 -18.76 -15.20 8.20
N ARG A 546 -19.43 -14.06 8.38
CA ARG A 546 -20.88 -13.96 8.15
C ARG A 546 -21.30 -13.61 6.72
N GLY A 547 -20.35 -13.17 5.89
CA GLY A 547 -20.59 -12.79 4.50
C GLY A 547 -21.00 -13.96 3.59
N PRO A 548 -21.24 -13.68 2.30
CA PRO A 548 -21.36 -14.72 1.29
C PRO A 548 -20.02 -15.45 1.12
N ALA A 549 -20.07 -16.73 0.75
CA ALA A 549 -18.90 -17.49 0.34
C ALA A 549 -18.22 -16.84 -0.88
N ARG A 550 -16.89 -16.81 -0.92
CA ARG A 550 -16.09 -16.23 -2.03
C ARG A 550 -15.03 -17.19 -2.54
N LEU A 551 -14.52 -16.89 -3.74
CA LEU A 551 -13.40 -17.57 -4.38
C LEU A 551 -12.59 -16.52 -5.15
N THR A 552 -11.30 -16.35 -4.83
CA THR A 552 -10.51 -15.21 -5.34
C THR A 552 -9.01 -15.54 -5.40
N VAL A 553 -8.32 -15.04 -6.42
CA VAL A 553 -6.86 -15.15 -6.59
C VAL A 553 -6.20 -13.79 -6.31
N PRO A 554 -5.59 -13.58 -5.12
CA PRO A 554 -5.06 -12.26 -4.73
C PRO A 554 -3.86 -11.77 -5.55
N THR A 555 -3.18 -12.67 -6.28
CA THR A 555 -2.01 -12.33 -7.11
C THR A 555 -2.14 -12.99 -8.48
N VAL A 556 -2.90 -12.37 -9.37
CA VAL A 556 -3.10 -12.88 -10.74
C VAL A 556 -1.81 -12.73 -11.56
N ARG A 557 -1.39 -13.81 -12.22
CA ARG A 557 -0.30 -13.81 -13.21
C ARG A 557 -0.89 -14.04 -14.60
N SER A 558 -0.67 -13.10 -15.52
CA SER A 558 -1.06 -13.20 -16.94
C SER A 558 0.10 -13.60 -17.86
N GLN A 559 1.33 -13.68 -17.34
CA GLN A 559 2.53 -14.04 -18.10
C GLN A 559 3.46 -14.94 -17.29
N LEU A 560 4.14 -15.86 -17.97
CA LEU A 560 5.16 -16.78 -17.46
C LEU A 560 6.35 -16.84 -18.43
N ARG A 561 7.54 -17.18 -17.94
CA ARG A 561 8.64 -17.65 -18.81
C ARG A 561 8.40 -19.11 -19.22
N ARG A 562 8.85 -19.51 -20.40
CA ARG A 562 8.92 -20.92 -20.82
C ARG A 562 9.69 -21.77 -19.80
N GLY A 563 9.03 -22.78 -19.22
CA GLY A 563 9.57 -23.62 -18.15
C GLY A 563 9.33 -23.12 -16.71
N GLU A 564 8.73 -21.94 -16.53
CA GLU A 564 8.27 -21.47 -15.21
C GLU A 564 7.06 -22.30 -14.75
N LYS A 565 6.96 -22.61 -13.45
CA LYS A 565 5.76 -23.22 -12.86
C LYS A 565 4.82 -22.12 -12.37
N LEU A 566 3.56 -22.14 -12.79
CA LEU A 566 2.54 -21.28 -12.23
C LEU A 566 2.11 -21.82 -10.85
N SER A 567 2.36 -21.04 -9.79
CA SER A 567 1.90 -21.31 -8.42
C SER A 567 0.88 -20.26 -8.03
N ILE A 568 -0.35 -20.69 -7.71
CA ILE A 568 -1.49 -19.83 -7.44
C ILE A 568 -1.90 -19.97 -5.97
N ARG A 569 -1.89 -18.85 -5.24
CA ARG A 569 -2.52 -18.72 -3.92
C ARG A 569 -4.01 -18.39 -4.15
N VAL A 570 -4.91 -19.03 -3.40
CA VAL A 570 -6.36 -18.88 -3.55
C VAL A 570 -6.98 -18.61 -2.18
N LEU A 571 -7.90 -17.64 -2.11
CA LEU A 571 -8.75 -17.38 -0.96
C LEU A 571 -10.15 -17.95 -1.24
N ALA A 572 -10.67 -18.80 -0.36
CA ALA A 572 -12.02 -19.35 -0.47
C ALA A 572 -12.81 -19.28 0.87
N PRO A 573 -13.02 -18.07 1.44
CA PRO A 573 -13.71 -17.90 2.73
C PRO A 573 -15.22 -18.19 2.61
N ASP A 574 -15.76 -18.87 3.61
CA ASP A 574 -17.18 -19.22 3.79
C ASP A 574 -17.41 -19.47 5.31
N ARG A 575 -18.68 -19.55 5.74
CA ARG A 575 -19.11 -19.84 7.13
C ARG A 575 -18.59 -21.18 7.67
N LYS A 576 -18.26 -22.10 6.76
CA LYS A 576 -17.64 -23.41 7.00
C LYS A 576 -16.59 -23.63 5.92
N PRO A 577 -15.55 -24.45 6.14
CA PRO A 577 -14.55 -24.74 5.09
C PRO A 577 -15.19 -25.29 3.82
N ALA A 578 -14.75 -24.81 2.66
CA ALA A 578 -15.07 -25.40 1.36
C ALA A 578 -14.67 -26.90 1.34
N LYS A 579 -15.49 -27.75 0.74
CA LYS A 579 -15.26 -29.20 0.68
C LYS A 579 -14.09 -29.55 -0.23
N ALA A 580 -13.98 -28.82 -1.35
CA ALA A 580 -12.90 -28.92 -2.32
C ALA A 580 -12.66 -27.55 -2.97
N VAL A 581 -11.41 -27.29 -3.33
CA VAL A 581 -11.00 -26.22 -4.26
C VAL A 581 -10.19 -26.90 -5.35
N VAL A 582 -10.60 -26.72 -6.61
CA VAL A 582 -10.02 -27.42 -7.78
C VAL A 582 -9.75 -26.40 -8.86
N LEU A 583 -8.56 -26.46 -9.45
CA LEU A 583 -8.19 -25.70 -10.63
C LEU A 583 -8.42 -26.54 -11.87
N TYR A 584 -9.00 -25.94 -12.89
CA TYR A 584 -9.25 -26.53 -14.20
C TYR A 584 -8.43 -25.76 -15.23
N TRP A 585 -7.56 -26.44 -16.00
CA TRP A 585 -6.67 -25.78 -16.98
C TRP A 585 -6.57 -26.57 -18.28
N ARG A 586 -6.14 -25.90 -19.35
CA ARG A 586 -5.79 -26.51 -20.65
C ARG A 586 -4.84 -25.60 -21.44
N PRO A 587 -4.17 -26.10 -22.49
CA PRO A 587 -3.56 -25.23 -23.50
C PRO A 587 -4.61 -24.32 -24.12
N MET A 588 -4.29 -23.04 -24.31
CA MET A 588 -5.26 -21.99 -24.64
C MET A 588 -6.06 -22.33 -25.91
N GLY A 589 -7.39 -22.43 -25.77
CA GLY A 589 -8.32 -22.77 -26.85
C GLY A 589 -8.35 -24.24 -27.30
N GLN A 590 -7.62 -25.15 -26.65
CA GLN A 590 -7.41 -26.52 -27.14
C GLN A 590 -7.82 -27.59 -26.12
N GLY A 591 -8.66 -28.53 -26.55
CA GLY A 591 -9.03 -29.71 -25.75
C GLY A 591 -10.00 -29.44 -24.60
N GLY A 592 -10.18 -30.47 -23.77
CA GLY A 592 -10.92 -30.38 -22.50
C GLY A 592 -10.03 -29.86 -21.37
N PHE A 593 -10.65 -29.47 -20.25
CA PHE A 593 -9.93 -29.02 -19.05
C PHE A 593 -9.44 -30.22 -18.23
N GLU A 594 -8.15 -30.24 -17.89
CA GLU A 594 -7.57 -31.09 -16.85
C GLU A 594 -7.81 -30.47 -15.46
N SER A 595 -8.04 -31.30 -14.44
CA SER A 595 -8.32 -30.85 -13.07
C SER A 595 -7.16 -31.13 -12.11
N VAL A 596 -6.74 -30.12 -11.35
CA VAL A 596 -5.72 -30.22 -10.29
C VAL A 596 -6.31 -29.75 -8.95
N PRO A 597 -6.38 -30.60 -7.90
CA PRO A 597 -6.87 -30.20 -6.60
C PRO A 597 -5.90 -29.23 -5.90
N ALA A 598 -6.43 -28.24 -5.19
CA ALA A 598 -5.64 -27.28 -4.43
C ALA A 598 -5.42 -27.76 -2.98
N SER A 599 -4.18 -27.70 -2.50
CA SER A 599 -3.81 -28.00 -1.12
C SER A 599 -4.14 -26.83 -0.19
N ARG A 600 -4.83 -27.10 0.92
CA ARG A 600 -5.08 -26.08 1.97
C ARG A 600 -3.78 -25.75 2.70
N LEU A 601 -3.47 -24.47 2.87
CA LEU A 601 -2.30 -23.99 3.63
C LEU A 601 -2.66 -23.71 5.10
N GLY A 602 -3.78 -23.02 5.31
CA GLY A 602 -4.25 -22.55 6.62
C GLY A 602 -5.51 -21.71 6.42
N GLY A 603 -6.30 -21.49 7.47
CA GLY A 603 -7.55 -20.72 7.37
C GLY A 603 -8.46 -21.25 6.25
N ALA A 604 -8.83 -20.37 5.31
CA ALA A 604 -9.47 -20.66 4.04
C ALA A 604 -8.55 -20.33 2.83
N VAL A 605 -7.23 -20.41 3.04
CA VAL A 605 -6.19 -20.18 2.04
C VAL A 605 -5.71 -21.52 1.46
N TYR A 606 -5.63 -21.59 0.13
CA TYR A 606 -5.21 -22.77 -0.61
C TYR A 606 -4.06 -22.41 -1.58
N ARG A 607 -3.32 -23.43 -2.03
CA ARG A 607 -2.30 -23.33 -3.07
C ARG A 607 -2.47 -24.46 -4.07
N VAL A 608 -2.35 -24.11 -5.35
CA VAL A 608 -2.31 -25.06 -6.46
C VAL A 608 -1.17 -24.66 -7.40
N SER A 609 -0.51 -25.66 -7.99
CA SER A 609 0.62 -25.43 -8.90
C SER A 609 0.46 -26.26 -10.16
N LEU A 610 0.67 -25.63 -11.31
CA LEU A 610 0.68 -26.28 -12.61
C LEU A 610 2.07 -26.83 -12.97
N PRO A 611 2.16 -27.79 -13.93
CA PRO A 611 3.43 -28.19 -14.51
C PRO A 611 4.19 -27.00 -15.16
N PRO A 612 5.49 -27.14 -15.44
CA PRO A 612 6.28 -26.13 -16.14
C PRO A 612 5.65 -25.73 -17.49
N ALA A 613 5.44 -24.44 -17.71
CA ALA A 613 4.66 -23.95 -18.83
C ALA A 613 5.42 -24.06 -20.17
N SER A 614 4.83 -24.79 -21.13
CA SER A 614 5.41 -25.08 -22.46
C SER A 614 4.68 -24.40 -23.61
N THR A 615 3.47 -23.89 -23.36
CA THR A 615 2.57 -23.26 -24.33
C THR A 615 1.61 -22.35 -23.56
N ASP A 616 0.96 -21.40 -24.24
CA ASP A 616 -0.06 -20.55 -23.61
C ASP A 616 -1.18 -21.41 -23.03
N ILE A 617 -1.68 -21.03 -21.84
CA ILE A 617 -2.72 -21.77 -21.12
C ILE A 617 -3.90 -20.87 -20.78
N GLU A 618 -5.04 -21.49 -20.55
CA GLU A 618 -6.16 -20.86 -19.84
C GLU A 618 -6.61 -21.73 -18.67
N TYR A 619 -7.04 -21.10 -17.59
CA TYR A 619 -7.52 -21.80 -16.40
C TYR A 619 -8.67 -21.08 -15.69
N TYR A 620 -9.42 -21.84 -14.90
CA TYR A 620 -10.33 -21.32 -13.90
C TYR A 620 -10.22 -22.13 -12.61
N LEU A 621 -10.72 -21.56 -11.51
CA LEU A 621 -10.85 -22.23 -10.22
C LEU A 621 -12.33 -22.48 -9.94
N GLN A 622 -12.62 -23.58 -9.26
CA GLN A 622 -13.92 -23.91 -8.72
C GLN A 622 -13.80 -24.28 -7.24
N ALA A 623 -14.76 -23.87 -6.43
CA ALA A 623 -14.88 -24.29 -5.03
C ALA A 623 -16.29 -24.79 -4.74
N GLU A 624 -16.39 -25.93 -4.04
CA GLU A 624 -17.67 -26.42 -3.52
C GLU A 624 -17.84 -25.94 -2.08
N THR A 625 -18.90 -25.16 -1.82
CA THR A 625 -19.22 -24.67 -0.48
C THR A 625 -19.64 -25.81 0.44
N ALA A 626 -19.60 -25.61 1.76
CA ALA A 626 -20.07 -26.61 2.70
C ALA A 626 -21.57 -26.94 2.52
N THR A 627 -22.35 -26.04 1.92
CA THR A 627 -23.77 -26.20 1.59
C THR A 627 -24.03 -26.87 0.23
N GLY A 628 -23.00 -27.24 -0.54
CA GLY A 628 -23.14 -27.84 -1.87
C GLY A 628 -23.40 -26.84 -3.00
N GLY A 629 -23.21 -25.54 -2.75
CA GLY A 629 -23.13 -24.53 -3.80
C GLY A 629 -21.78 -24.57 -4.50
N THR A 630 -21.70 -24.00 -5.71
CA THR A 630 -20.46 -23.95 -6.49
C THR A 630 -20.09 -22.50 -6.79
N LEU A 631 -18.85 -22.12 -6.47
CA LEU A 631 -18.24 -20.84 -6.84
C LEU A 631 -17.21 -21.07 -7.94
N LYS A 632 -17.00 -20.08 -8.81
CA LYS A 632 -15.96 -20.09 -9.84
C LYS A 632 -15.20 -18.78 -9.88
N TRP A 633 -13.93 -18.84 -10.27
CA TRP A 633 -13.08 -17.68 -10.53
C TRP A 633 -12.28 -17.89 -11.84
N PRO A 634 -12.25 -16.92 -12.78
CA PRO A 634 -13.04 -15.68 -12.78
C PRO A 634 -14.56 -15.98 -12.83
N ALA A 635 -15.40 -15.00 -12.49
CA ALA A 635 -16.87 -15.20 -12.46
C ALA A 635 -17.49 -15.55 -13.82
N THR A 636 -16.72 -15.46 -14.92
CA THR A 636 -17.10 -15.78 -16.30
C THR A 636 -16.75 -17.21 -16.74
N ALA A 637 -16.29 -18.09 -15.84
CA ALA A 637 -15.82 -19.43 -16.20
C ALA A 637 -16.94 -20.50 -16.28
N PRO A 638 -16.86 -21.46 -17.22
CA PRO A 638 -15.75 -21.73 -18.14
C PRO A 638 -15.77 -20.92 -19.44
N GLU A 639 -16.78 -20.08 -19.68
CA GLU A 639 -17.00 -19.41 -20.97
C GLU A 639 -15.89 -18.43 -21.32
N LEU A 640 -15.34 -17.73 -20.33
CA LEU A 640 -14.10 -16.95 -20.41
C LEU A 640 -13.25 -17.20 -19.17
N CYS A 641 -12.07 -17.80 -19.37
CA CYS A 641 -11.11 -18.19 -18.34
C CYS A 641 -9.97 -17.17 -18.17
N GLN A 642 -9.15 -17.34 -17.12
CA GLN A 642 -7.91 -16.58 -16.97
C GLN A 642 -6.85 -17.15 -17.93
N THR A 643 -6.40 -16.34 -18.89
CA THR A 643 -5.32 -16.70 -19.81
C THR A 643 -3.95 -16.38 -19.21
N VAL A 644 -2.94 -17.16 -19.59
CA VAL A 644 -1.54 -16.94 -19.20
C VAL A 644 -0.63 -17.20 -20.40
N ILE A 645 0.07 -16.15 -20.84
CA ILE A 645 0.94 -16.19 -22.02
C ILE A 645 2.35 -16.64 -21.61
N VAL A 646 2.91 -17.61 -22.34
CA VAL A 646 4.24 -18.16 -22.12
C VAL A 646 5.23 -17.43 -23.03
N LEU A 647 5.90 -16.44 -22.44
CA LEU A 647 6.94 -15.67 -23.10
C LEU A 647 8.03 -16.60 -23.67
N PRO A 648 8.58 -16.28 -24.86
CA PRO A 648 9.72 -17.02 -25.40
C PRO A 648 10.88 -16.97 -24.39
N GLY A 649 11.64 -18.07 -24.32
CA GLY A 649 12.83 -18.10 -23.48
C GLY A 649 13.82 -17.04 -23.93
N GLU A 650 14.45 -16.35 -22.97
CA GLU A 650 15.52 -15.40 -23.23
C GLU A 650 16.62 -16.09 -24.07
N LYS A 651 16.99 -15.49 -25.21
CA LYS A 651 18.25 -15.84 -25.87
C LYS A 651 19.38 -15.38 -24.95
N ARG A 652 20.01 -16.33 -24.27
CA ARG A 652 21.22 -16.13 -23.45
C ARG A 652 22.39 -15.64 -24.31
#